data_AF-A0A974UVW5-F1
#
_entry.id   AF-A0A974UVW5-F1
#
_cell.length_a   1.000
_cell.length_b   1.000
_cell.length_c   1.000
_cell.angle_alpha   90.00
_cell.angle_beta   90.00
_cell.angle_gamma   90.00
#
_symmetry.space_group_name_H-M   'P 1'
#
loop_
_entity.id
_entity.type
_entity.pdbx_description
1 polymer ?
#
loop_
_entity_poly.entity_id
_entity_poly.type
_entity_poly.pdbx_seq_one_letter_code
_entity_poly.pdbx_strand_id
1 'polypeptide(L)'
;MATFSLDRRRFLTLAGGTVGAVALGAGQQAEAAELDPAPFTLGVASGEPDHTSVVLWTRLAPDPLNAQTGGMPAAPVEVAWELARDAGFRHVLARGAVTAVPESAHTVHVLATDLAPDRWYWYRFTADGVRSRTGRTRTLPAPGAKPDAMRFAFASCQSWAGGPYPAYRDMAEQDLDFVVHLGDYIYETTGGSLAEFRRLHALYKTSPDLRAAHARFPFFLTWDDHEVQNNYAGDVAGGAGDGRPFLERRANGYQAYYEHLPMRPEQQAHGPDALMYRRMRFGRLAEFSILDTRQYRSDQALGDGRKEPAGEVFDPGRTLTGPEQERWLLDGLAASKATWNVLAQQTIMAQFDYDLGPGKIVNLDQWDGYPPARARILDFLARERPANPVVLSGDWHTHWVNDLKTDFDDPRSPVIATEFVGTSISSGAGWDADVRLGLAANPHVKFYNGTYRGYVRCEVTPEKWRSDLRIVLNASDAASPAYTIAAYEVRDGVPGAYRVDDGDGLAGVVTDRGSGKPLPNVEIAVHREDGSRLVAVTTNPAGEYVAFAPPGAFTVRVNGVGYDLASAPVRIGESGGSTVDFRLTRSVAAAAKGRTVPGPISQATASDIVLANDLLALAISAGSTDSQLPGVTLGKPLDLAAVGHLDQLDWMNLPYASAAQPRGGNAWQQLTVRATTVELVSPTEVRVSGASTAVADIGVVTTFGVRTGEPWVRATTVFTNTGTAARTFWLGDVVDHDGTGQRSGVAGHGTITASAPADFTPTAPWLGMTGSDRQTYGLLYDEPGFTVYACGIWAMTQRQITLAPGAAFTLARRIAAVDNGGAADPFAVLAAL
;
A
#
# COMPACT_ATOMS: atom_id res chain seq x y z
N MET A 1 -43.63 2.64 25.36
CA MET A 1 -44.24 2.45 24.03
C MET A 1 -43.99 3.70 23.19
N ALA A 2 -43.00 3.63 22.32
CA ALA A 2 -42.84 4.47 21.13
C ALA A 2 -41.87 3.69 20.22
N THR A 3 -42.45 2.96 19.28
CA THR A 3 -41.79 2.17 18.24
C THR A 3 -41.28 3.11 17.15
N PHE A 4 -39.97 3.16 16.92
CA PHE A 4 -39.41 3.74 15.69
C PHE A 4 -39.14 2.61 14.69
N SER A 5 -40.06 2.50 13.74
CA SER A 5 -39.97 1.64 12.56
C SER A 5 -38.91 2.20 11.60
N LEU A 6 -37.85 1.44 11.34
CA LEU A 6 -36.89 1.71 10.26
C LEU A 6 -37.55 1.52 8.89
N ASP A 7 -37.48 2.56 8.06
CA ASP A 7 -38.04 2.59 6.71
C ASP A 7 -37.27 1.65 5.76
N ARG A 8 -37.99 0.66 5.23
CA ARG A 8 -37.50 -0.37 4.29
C ARG A 8 -37.10 0.18 2.92
N ARG A 9 -37.27 1.48 2.63
CA ARG A 9 -36.89 2.09 1.34
C ARG A 9 -35.47 2.67 1.26
N ARG A 10 -34.68 2.66 2.34
CA ARG A 10 -33.23 2.98 2.30
C ARG A 10 -32.31 1.75 2.18
N PHE A 11 -32.86 0.54 2.15
CA PHE A 11 -32.11 -0.72 2.08
C PHE A 11 -31.77 -1.16 0.63
N LEU A 12 -32.33 -0.51 -0.40
CA LEU A 12 -32.19 -0.95 -1.80
C LEU A 12 -31.34 -0.04 -2.71
N THR A 13 -30.66 0.96 -2.16
CA THR A 13 -29.71 1.80 -2.93
C THR A 13 -28.25 1.37 -2.78
N LEU A 14 -28.00 0.20 -2.19
CA LEU A 14 -26.67 -0.37 -1.93
C LEU A 14 -26.26 -1.47 -2.93
N ALA A 15 -27.02 -1.65 -4.01
CA ALA A 15 -26.75 -2.64 -5.05
C ALA A 15 -26.58 -1.97 -6.42
N GLY A 16 -25.34 -1.62 -6.78
CA GLY A 16 -24.99 -1.31 -8.16
C GLY A 16 -23.77 -0.40 -8.31
N GLY A 17 -22.66 -0.95 -8.84
CA GLY A 17 -21.67 -0.15 -9.57
C GLY A 17 -20.21 -0.53 -9.34
N THR A 18 -19.67 -1.37 -10.23
CA THR A 18 -18.23 -1.59 -10.46
C THR A 18 -17.71 -0.74 -11.63
N VAL A 19 -16.47 -0.24 -11.50
CA VAL A 19 -15.45 0.14 -12.53
C VAL A 19 -15.63 1.44 -13.37
N GLY A 20 -14.56 2.26 -13.42
CA GLY A 20 -14.22 3.15 -14.54
C GLY A 20 -13.81 4.59 -14.18
N ALA A 21 -12.59 5.00 -14.53
CA ALA A 21 -11.97 6.26 -14.13
C ALA A 21 -12.35 7.50 -14.99
N VAL A 22 -12.22 8.67 -14.35
CA VAL A 22 -12.10 10.07 -14.84
C VAL A 22 -13.31 10.76 -15.49
N ALA A 23 -13.96 11.63 -14.70
CA ALA A 23 -14.23 13.03 -15.07
C ALA A 23 -14.48 13.87 -13.80
N LEU A 24 -13.67 14.91 -13.63
CA LEU A 24 -13.84 16.00 -12.66
C LEU A 24 -15.21 16.68 -12.84
N GLY A 25 -15.87 17.01 -11.72
CA GLY A 25 -16.88 18.07 -11.69
C GLY A 25 -18.18 17.73 -10.99
N ALA A 26 -18.23 17.95 -9.68
CA ALA A 26 -19.33 18.54 -8.91
C ALA A 26 -19.15 18.10 -7.46
N GLY A 27 -18.56 18.97 -6.65
CA GLY A 27 -18.42 18.73 -5.22
C GLY A 27 -19.77 18.46 -4.59
N GLN A 28 -19.83 17.41 -3.77
CA GLN A 28 -20.73 17.45 -2.63
C GLN A 28 -20.21 18.58 -1.74
N GLN A 29 -20.80 19.77 -1.90
CA GLN A 29 -20.73 20.82 -0.90
C GLN A 29 -21.27 20.20 0.39
N ALA A 30 -20.38 19.85 1.32
CA ALA A 30 -20.76 19.69 2.71
C ALA A 30 -21.40 21.02 3.13
N GLU A 31 -22.73 21.01 3.25
CA GLU A 31 -23.52 22.19 3.58
C GLU A 31 -23.03 22.80 4.90
N ALA A 32 -23.20 24.11 5.06
CA ALA A 32 -22.76 24.95 6.19
C ALA A 32 -23.27 24.54 7.59
N ALA A 33 -23.87 23.37 7.75
CA ALA A 33 -24.40 22.81 9.00
C ALA A 33 -23.35 22.17 9.93
N GLU A 34 -22.09 21.94 9.49
CA GLU A 34 -21.07 21.24 10.30
C GLU A 34 -19.89 22.09 10.81
N LEU A 35 -19.69 23.31 10.30
CA LEU A 35 -18.58 24.17 10.73
C LEU A 35 -18.81 24.74 12.13
N ASP A 36 -17.71 25.09 12.80
CA ASP A 36 -17.81 25.88 14.03
C ASP A 36 -18.36 27.28 13.76
N PRO A 37 -18.98 27.94 14.76
CA PRO A 37 -19.43 29.31 14.63
C PRO A 37 -18.30 30.25 14.16
N ALA A 38 -18.57 31.03 13.13
CA ALA A 38 -17.64 32.06 12.66
C ALA A 38 -17.32 33.06 13.79
N PRO A 39 -16.06 33.53 13.89
CA PRO A 39 -14.97 33.36 12.93
C PRO A 39 -14.15 32.06 13.10
N PHE A 40 -14.45 31.21 14.08
CA PHE A 40 -13.64 30.04 14.44
C PHE A 40 -14.00 28.77 13.65
N THR A 41 -14.38 28.89 12.38
CA THR A 41 -14.94 27.80 11.57
C THR A 41 -14.02 26.57 11.46
N LEU A 42 -12.70 26.77 11.55
CA LEU A 42 -11.66 25.74 11.50
C LEU A 42 -11.32 25.11 12.87
N GLY A 43 -12.06 25.50 13.92
CA GLY A 43 -11.88 25.00 15.28
C GLY A 43 -10.63 25.54 15.97
N VAL A 44 -10.16 24.80 16.97
CA VAL A 44 -8.98 25.11 17.77
C VAL A 44 -8.06 23.90 17.80
N ALA A 45 -6.76 24.14 18.01
CA ALA A 45 -5.76 23.09 18.16
C ALA A 45 -4.77 23.44 19.27
N SER A 46 -4.07 22.44 19.79
CA SER A 46 -2.93 22.65 20.67
C SER A 46 -1.80 21.72 20.26
N GLY A 47 -0.58 22.05 20.59
CA GLY A 47 0.56 21.30 20.09
C GLY A 47 1.86 21.66 20.74
N GLU A 48 2.86 20.85 20.41
CA GLU A 48 4.23 20.98 20.88
C GLU A 48 4.37 21.17 22.40
N PRO A 49 3.63 20.43 23.25
CA PRO A 49 3.75 20.61 24.69
C PRO A 49 5.15 20.23 25.16
N ASP A 50 5.66 20.99 26.12
CA ASP A 50 6.73 20.53 27.01
C ASP A 50 6.19 20.43 28.44
N HIS A 51 7.08 20.28 29.41
CA HIS A 51 6.74 20.14 30.82
C HIS A 51 6.25 21.42 31.52
N THR A 52 6.30 22.56 30.85
CA THR A 52 5.99 23.90 31.38
C THR A 52 5.20 24.78 30.41
N SER A 53 5.06 24.37 29.15
CA SER A 53 4.41 25.16 28.13
C SER A 53 3.70 24.34 27.07
N VAL A 54 2.79 24.98 26.35
CA VAL A 54 2.07 24.40 25.22
C VAL A 54 1.64 25.49 24.24
N VAL A 55 1.61 25.17 22.94
CA VAL A 55 1.06 26.07 21.92
C VAL A 55 -0.45 25.91 21.85
N LEU A 56 -1.17 27.02 21.84
CA LEU A 56 -2.60 27.11 21.57
C LEU A 56 -2.79 27.79 20.22
N TRP A 57 -3.67 27.23 19.39
CA TRP A 57 -3.86 27.67 18.02
C TRP A 57 -5.33 27.83 17.64
N THR A 58 -5.60 28.84 16.81
CA THR A 58 -6.85 28.99 16.04
C THR A 58 -6.61 29.84 14.79
N ARG A 59 -7.56 29.85 13.86
CA ARG A 59 -7.61 30.80 12.74
C ARG A 59 -8.97 31.50 12.68
N LEU A 60 -8.99 32.80 12.45
CA LEU A 60 -10.20 33.53 12.11
C LEU A 60 -10.47 33.37 10.61
N ALA A 61 -11.54 32.68 10.24
CA ALA A 61 -11.90 32.43 8.85
C ALA A 61 -13.43 32.23 8.69
N PRO A 62 -14.24 33.31 8.65
CA PRO A 62 -15.69 33.21 8.45
C PRO A 62 -16.10 32.48 7.16
N ASP A 63 -15.29 32.58 6.10
CA ASP A 63 -15.44 31.88 4.83
C ASP A 63 -14.13 31.11 4.51
N PRO A 64 -13.92 29.94 5.14
CA PRO A 64 -12.62 29.28 5.16
C PRO A 64 -12.09 28.85 3.78
N LEU A 65 -12.98 28.66 2.79
CA LEU A 65 -12.60 28.26 1.44
C LEU A 65 -12.32 29.44 0.51
N ASN A 66 -12.52 30.68 0.97
CA ASN A 66 -12.00 31.86 0.30
C ASN A 66 -10.47 31.85 0.37
N ALA A 67 -9.83 31.53 -0.77
CA ALA A 67 -8.38 31.33 -0.86
C ALA A 67 -7.57 32.58 -0.50
N GLN A 68 -8.14 33.77 -0.70
CA GLN A 68 -7.42 35.03 -0.55
C GLN A 68 -7.39 35.48 0.91
N THR A 69 -8.52 35.44 1.61
CA THR A 69 -8.63 36.05 2.95
C THR A 69 -9.29 35.17 4.00
N GLY A 70 -9.86 34.02 3.65
CA GLY A 70 -10.71 33.25 4.57
C GLY A 70 -11.98 34.01 4.98
N GLY A 71 -12.39 35.04 4.24
CA GLY A 71 -13.51 35.91 4.58
C GLY A 71 -13.18 37.03 5.57
N MET A 72 -11.92 37.19 5.98
CA MET A 72 -11.50 38.25 6.89
C MET A 72 -11.23 39.58 6.16
N PRO A 73 -11.43 40.74 6.83
CA PRO A 73 -11.00 42.03 6.31
C PRO A 73 -9.47 42.15 6.27
N ALA A 74 -8.94 43.03 5.42
CA ALA A 74 -7.52 43.39 5.38
C ALA A 74 -7.12 44.32 6.54
N ALA A 75 -7.47 43.96 7.77
CA ALA A 75 -7.17 44.69 9.00
C ALA A 75 -6.80 43.72 10.13
N PRO A 76 -5.95 44.13 11.08
CA PRO A 76 -5.67 43.36 12.29
C PRO A 76 -6.92 43.17 13.17
N VAL A 77 -7.06 42.01 13.81
CA VAL A 77 -8.16 41.68 14.73
C VAL A 77 -7.59 41.22 16.07
N GLU A 78 -8.06 41.80 17.16
CA GLU A 78 -7.68 41.37 18.52
C GLU A 78 -8.44 40.09 18.89
N VAL A 79 -7.70 39.07 19.36
CA VAL A 79 -8.25 37.79 19.79
C VAL A 79 -7.86 37.57 21.25
N ALA A 80 -8.85 37.53 22.14
CA ALA A 80 -8.63 37.17 23.53
C ALA A 80 -8.51 35.65 23.66
N TRP A 81 -7.67 35.18 24.57
CA TRP A 81 -7.51 33.76 24.89
C TRP A 81 -7.52 33.54 26.41
N GLU A 82 -7.99 32.36 26.81
CA GLU A 82 -8.02 31.91 28.20
C GLU A 82 -7.52 30.47 28.31
N LEU A 83 -6.80 30.17 29.39
CA LEU A 83 -6.37 28.83 29.80
C LEU A 83 -6.83 28.57 31.24
N ALA A 84 -7.45 27.42 31.49
CA ALA A 84 -8.07 27.08 32.77
C ALA A 84 -7.76 25.64 33.21
N ARG A 85 -7.97 25.37 34.51
CA ARG A 85 -7.86 24.02 35.10
C ARG A 85 -9.10 23.16 34.94
N ASP A 86 -10.18 23.71 34.39
CA ASP A 86 -11.44 23.02 34.24
C ASP A 86 -12.18 23.48 32.97
N ALA A 87 -12.96 22.57 32.38
CA ALA A 87 -13.72 22.80 31.15
C ALA A 87 -14.76 23.92 31.27
N GLY A 88 -15.21 24.25 32.48
CA GLY A 88 -16.16 25.33 32.74
C GLY A 88 -15.52 26.72 32.83
N PHE A 89 -14.18 26.82 32.75
CA PHE A 89 -13.42 28.05 32.95
C PHE A 89 -13.72 28.73 34.30
N ARG A 90 -13.99 27.95 35.36
CA ARG A 90 -14.16 28.50 36.71
C ARG A 90 -12.83 28.90 37.35
N HIS A 91 -11.75 28.22 36.98
CA HIS A 91 -10.39 28.49 37.44
C HIS A 91 -9.46 28.83 36.28
N VAL A 92 -9.58 30.06 35.76
CA VAL A 92 -8.68 30.61 34.74
C VAL A 92 -7.30 30.87 35.36
N LEU A 93 -6.26 30.32 34.75
CA LEU A 93 -4.86 30.46 35.18
C LEU A 93 -4.14 31.54 34.41
N ALA A 94 -4.38 31.61 33.12
CA ALA A 94 -3.77 32.58 32.23
C ALA A 94 -4.82 33.08 31.24
N ARG A 95 -4.70 34.34 30.86
CA ARG A 95 -5.47 34.96 29.80
C ARG A 95 -4.66 36.10 29.20
N GLY A 96 -4.95 36.40 27.94
CA GLY A 96 -4.32 37.51 27.25
C GLY A 96 -5.08 37.85 25.98
N ALA A 97 -4.47 38.72 25.19
CA ALA A 97 -4.94 39.04 23.84
C ALA A 97 -3.75 38.97 22.88
N VAL A 98 -4.02 38.56 21.66
CA VAL A 98 -3.07 38.50 20.55
C VAL A 98 -3.70 39.11 19.32
N THR A 99 -2.91 39.81 18.51
CA THR A 99 -3.39 40.44 17.29
C THR A 99 -3.22 39.49 16.12
N ALA A 100 -4.32 38.99 15.58
CA ALA A 100 -4.36 38.21 14.35
C ALA A 100 -4.28 39.16 13.15
N VAL A 101 -3.28 38.98 12.27
CA VAL A 101 -3.01 39.91 11.15
C VAL A 101 -3.25 39.27 9.78
N PRO A 102 -3.61 40.05 8.74
CA PRO A 102 -3.84 39.53 7.39
C PRO A 102 -2.64 38.80 6.77
N GLU A 103 -1.42 39.25 7.08
CA GLU A 103 -0.18 38.72 6.54
C GLU A 103 0.04 37.25 6.91
N SER A 104 -0.50 36.82 8.05
CA SER A 104 -0.50 35.43 8.56
C SER A 104 -1.89 34.77 8.48
N ALA A 105 -2.75 35.23 7.56
CA ALA A 105 -4.11 34.71 7.35
C ALA A 105 -5.00 34.71 8.60
N HIS A 106 -4.82 35.70 9.48
CA HIS A 106 -5.50 35.85 10.78
C HIS A 106 -5.41 34.59 11.65
N THR A 107 -4.27 33.92 11.58
CA THR A 107 -3.94 32.82 12.48
C THR A 107 -3.43 33.34 13.81
N VAL A 108 -3.61 32.53 14.84
CA VAL A 108 -3.25 32.83 16.22
C VAL A 108 -2.42 31.69 16.75
N HIS A 109 -1.23 32.02 17.24
CA HIS A 109 -0.34 31.13 17.98
C HIS A 109 -0.05 31.75 19.34
N VAL A 110 -0.40 31.05 20.41
CA VAL A 110 -0.11 31.46 21.78
C VAL A 110 0.78 30.39 22.42
N LEU A 111 2.00 30.76 22.79
CA LEU A 111 2.82 29.92 23.66
C LEU A 111 2.44 30.20 25.12
N ALA A 112 1.62 29.33 25.71
CA ALA A 112 1.24 29.43 27.12
C ALA A 112 2.35 28.80 27.97
N THR A 113 3.06 29.61 28.78
CA THR A 113 4.19 29.19 29.62
C THR A 113 3.82 29.12 31.11
N ASP A 114 4.81 28.81 31.95
CA ASP A 114 4.69 28.79 33.42
C ASP A 114 3.60 27.83 33.94
N LEU A 115 3.37 26.75 33.17
CA LEU A 115 2.41 25.71 33.49
C LEU A 115 3.06 24.65 34.38
N ALA A 116 2.23 23.97 35.17
CA ALA A 116 2.69 22.83 35.96
C ALA A 116 2.88 21.63 35.03
N PRO A 117 3.92 20.79 35.25
CA PRO A 117 4.11 19.57 34.48
C PRO A 117 3.00 18.56 34.71
N ASP A 118 2.84 17.67 33.75
CA ASP A 118 1.96 16.50 33.82
C ASP A 118 0.49 16.85 34.17
N ARG A 119 -0.05 17.87 33.49
CA ARG A 119 -1.36 18.43 33.85
C ARG A 119 -2.24 18.70 32.64
N TRP A 120 -3.52 18.29 32.75
CA TRP A 120 -4.57 18.67 31.81
C TRP A 120 -5.04 20.12 32.03
N TYR A 121 -5.25 20.82 30.92
CA TYR A 121 -5.77 22.19 30.86
C TYR A 121 -6.85 22.31 29.77
N TRP A 122 -7.66 23.36 29.88
CA TRP A 122 -8.68 23.73 28.90
C TRP A 122 -8.45 25.15 28.42
N TYR A 123 -8.66 25.39 27.13
CA TYR A 123 -8.43 26.69 26.51
C TYR A 123 -9.51 27.07 25.51
N ARG A 124 -9.69 28.38 25.31
CA ARG A 124 -10.62 28.93 24.32
C ARG A 124 -10.19 30.31 23.87
N PHE A 125 -10.74 30.74 22.74
CA PHE A 125 -10.53 32.05 22.15
C PHE A 125 -11.84 32.84 22.08
N THR A 126 -11.75 34.17 22.05
CA THR A 126 -12.87 35.08 21.83
C THR A 126 -12.48 36.16 20.83
N ALA A 127 -13.27 36.33 19.78
CA ALA A 127 -13.15 37.38 18.78
C ALA A 127 -14.55 37.77 18.30
N ASP A 128 -14.79 39.06 18.05
CA ASP A 128 -16.08 39.59 17.59
C ASP A 128 -17.29 39.15 18.43
N GLY A 129 -17.10 39.03 19.75
CA GLY A 129 -18.12 38.58 20.70
C GLY A 129 -18.47 37.09 20.62
N VAL A 130 -17.86 36.33 19.71
CA VAL A 130 -18.02 34.88 19.57
C VAL A 130 -16.92 34.17 20.34
N ARG A 131 -17.24 33.04 20.97
CA ARG A 131 -16.27 32.14 21.60
C ARG A 131 -16.01 30.92 20.72
N SER A 132 -14.77 30.51 20.61
CA SER A 132 -14.41 29.25 19.96
C SER A 132 -14.99 28.05 20.72
N ARG A 133 -14.97 26.86 20.10
CA ARG A 133 -15.07 25.61 20.87
C ARG A 133 -13.99 25.57 21.96
N THR A 134 -14.26 24.83 23.03
CA THR A 134 -13.26 24.60 24.08
C THR A 134 -12.30 23.49 23.64
N GLY A 135 -11.01 23.79 23.66
CA GLY A 135 -9.96 22.79 23.50
C GLY A 135 -9.48 22.25 24.85
N ARG A 136 -8.87 21.07 24.82
CA ARG A 136 -8.21 20.40 25.94
C ARG A 136 -6.77 20.08 25.54
N THR A 137 -5.84 20.31 26.45
CA THR A 137 -4.41 20.08 26.20
C THR A 137 -3.70 19.59 27.46
N ARG A 138 -2.45 19.13 27.33
CA ARG A 138 -1.66 18.58 28.44
C ARG A 138 -0.19 19.01 28.34
N THR A 139 0.39 19.39 29.47
CA THR A 139 1.86 19.52 29.61
C THR A 139 2.49 18.16 29.88
N LEU A 140 3.70 17.95 29.35
CA LEU A 140 4.42 16.68 29.53
C LEU A 140 4.96 16.50 30.96
N PRO A 141 5.35 15.28 31.36
CA PRO A 141 6.08 15.09 32.60
C PRO A 141 7.42 15.85 32.60
N ALA A 142 7.83 16.33 33.77
CA ALA A 142 9.15 16.96 33.94
C ALA A 142 10.28 16.00 33.51
N PRO A 143 11.40 16.47 32.94
CA PRO A 143 12.45 15.61 32.39
C PRO A 143 13.02 14.53 33.33
N GLY A 144 13.00 14.76 34.65
CA GLY A 144 13.45 13.78 35.66
C GLY A 144 12.37 12.82 36.17
N ALA A 145 11.10 13.04 35.80
CA ALA A 145 9.98 12.21 36.22
C ALA A 145 10.09 10.79 35.65
N LYS A 146 9.47 9.82 36.34
CA LYS A 146 9.37 8.42 35.91
C LYS A 146 7.88 8.07 35.81
N PRO A 147 7.19 8.50 34.75
CA PRO A 147 5.77 8.18 34.60
C PRO A 147 5.59 6.67 34.40
N ASP A 148 4.51 6.12 34.95
CA ASP A 148 4.21 4.68 34.87
C ASP A 148 3.70 4.26 33.48
N ALA A 149 3.11 5.21 32.74
CA ALA A 149 2.60 4.98 31.40
C ALA A 149 2.62 6.25 30.54
N MET A 150 2.64 6.07 29.22
CA MET A 150 2.42 7.07 28.19
C MET A 150 1.46 6.48 27.14
N ARG A 151 0.39 7.20 26.80
CA ARG A 151 -0.57 6.78 25.77
C ARG A 151 -0.59 7.81 24.65
N PHE A 152 -0.37 7.38 23.42
CA PHE A 152 -0.40 8.29 22.28
C PHE A 152 -0.92 7.59 21.03
N ALA A 153 -1.27 8.37 20.01
CA ALA A 153 -1.54 7.83 18.69
C ALA A 153 -0.59 8.46 17.67
N PHE A 154 -0.34 7.76 16.57
CA PHE A 154 0.28 8.37 15.40
C PHE A 154 -0.50 8.10 14.12
N ALA A 155 -0.44 9.06 13.20
CA ALA A 155 -1.21 9.10 11.96
C ALA A 155 -0.44 9.82 10.85
N SER A 156 -0.83 9.58 9.60
CA SER A 156 -0.33 10.27 8.41
C SER A 156 -1.35 10.17 7.27
N CYS A 157 -1.06 10.83 6.14
CA CYS A 157 -1.68 10.56 4.85
C CYS A 157 -3.22 10.63 4.88
N GLN A 158 -3.72 11.85 5.02
CA GLN A 158 -5.15 12.13 5.17
C GLN A 158 -5.74 12.78 3.92
N SER A 159 -5.51 12.26 2.72
CA SER A 159 -6.06 12.87 1.48
C SER A 159 -7.57 13.16 1.60
N TRP A 160 -7.95 14.42 1.35
CA TRP A 160 -9.36 14.84 1.42
C TRP A 160 -10.24 14.10 0.41
N ALA A 161 -9.68 13.67 -0.72
CA ALA A 161 -10.39 12.86 -1.71
C ALA A 161 -10.76 11.46 -1.18
N GLY A 162 -10.06 10.97 -0.15
CA GLY A 162 -10.28 9.65 0.44
C GLY A 162 -11.47 9.56 1.40
N GLY A 163 -11.93 10.68 1.98
CA GLY A 163 -13.14 10.69 2.80
C GLY A 163 -13.15 11.63 4.01
N PRO A 164 -14.22 11.57 4.82
CA PRO A 164 -14.54 12.50 5.93
C PRO A 164 -13.72 12.32 7.22
N TYR A 165 -12.85 11.30 7.28
CA TYR A 165 -11.98 10.93 8.42
C TYR A 165 -12.63 10.28 9.66
N PRO A 166 -13.42 9.20 9.50
CA PRO A 166 -13.96 8.45 10.65
C PRO A 166 -12.88 7.90 11.61
N ALA A 167 -11.63 7.77 11.15
CA ALA A 167 -10.50 7.39 12.01
C ALA A 167 -10.21 8.45 13.09
N TYR A 168 -10.34 9.74 12.80
CA TYR A 168 -10.17 10.79 13.80
C TYR A 168 -11.32 10.84 14.80
N ARG A 169 -12.54 10.44 14.40
CA ARG A 169 -13.66 10.27 15.32
C ARG A 169 -13.35 9.20 16.37
N ASP A 170 -12.91 8.02 15.92
CA ASP A 170 -12.47 6.95 16.82
C ASP A 170 -11.30 7.40 17.71
N MET A 171 -10.33 8.11 17.15
CA MET A 171 -9.19 8.65 17.90
C MET A 171 -9.62 9.62 19.00
N ALA A 172 -10.59 10.50 18.73
CA ALA A 172 -11.11 11.48 19.69
C ALA A 172 -11.80 10.83 20.90
N GLU A 173 -12.27 9.59 20.76
CA GLU A 173 -12.89 8.78 21.83
C GLU A 173 -11.85 8.04 22.69
N GLN A 174 -10.58 7.98 22.26
CA GLN A 174 -9.51 7.30 23.00
C GLN A 174 -8.98 8.11 24.20
N ASP A 175 -8.32 7.40 25.13
CA ASP A 175 -7.58 8.02 26.24
C ASP A 175 -6.10 8.17 25.87
N LEU A 176 -5.77 9.30 25.22
CA LEU A 176 -4.42 9.63 24.77
C LEU A 176 -3.87 10.89 25.48
N ASP A 177 -2.57 10.91 25.70
CA ASP A 177 -1.81 12.07 26.20
C ASP A 177 -1.50 13.07 25.07
N PHE A 178 -1.17 12.57 23.87
CA PHE A 178 -0.86 13.37 22.68
C PHE A 178 -1.03 12.56 21.37
N VAL A 179 -0.95 13.25 20.23
CA VAL A 179 -0.93 12.65 18.89
C VAL A 179 0.34 13.06 18.14
N VAL A 180 0.93 12.16 17.36
CA VAL A 180 2.04 12.46 16.43
C VAL A 180 1.54 12.35 14.99
N HIS A 181 1.66 13.41 14.20
CA HIS A 181 1.33 13.37 12.78
C HIS A 181 2.64 13.32 11.96
N LEU A 182 2.79 12.28 11.15
CA LEU A 182 4.07 11.94 10.49
C LEU A 182 4.23 12.50 9.07
N GLY A 183 3.22 13.18 8.54
CA GLY A 183 3.27 13.85 7.25
C GLY A 183 2.02 13.63 6.41
N ASP A 184 1.93 14.31 5.27
CA ASP A 184 0.77 14.30 4.38
C ASP A 184 -0.54 14.72 5.10
N TYR A 185 -0.43 15.74 5.92
CA TYR A 185 -1.56 16.42 6.55
C TYR A 185 -2.46 17.07 5.51
N ILE A 186 -1.88 17.56 4.41
CA ILE A 186 -2.59 17.97 3.19
C ILE A 186 -2.02 17.24 1.97
N TYR A 187 -2.77 17.28 0.87
CA TYR A 187 -2.29 16.96 -0.47
C TYR A 187 -2.43 18.19 -1.34
N GLU A 188 -1.36 18.52 -2.06
CA GLU A 188 -1.26 19.68 -2.92
C GLU A 188 -2.10 19.55 -4.20
N THR A 189 -2.35 20.69 -4.83
CA THR A 189 -2.79 20.75 -6.23
C THR A 189 -1.62 21.19 -7.10
N THR A 190 -1.83 21.29 -8.42
CA THR A 190 -0.84 21.91 -9.31
C THR A 190 -0.52 23.35 -8.90
N GLY A 191 -1.48 24.07 -8.29
CA GLY A 191 -1.29 25.41 -7.77
C GLY A 191 -0.39 25.44 -6.53
N GLY A 192 0.66 26.26 -6.57
CA GLY A 192 1.68 26.36 -5.51
C GLY A 192 1.71 27.71 -4.79
N SER A 193 0.64 28.50 -4.89
CA SER A 193 0.58 29.83 -4.26
C SER A 193 0.28 29.71 -2.76
N LEU A 194 0.75 30.68 -1.98
CA LEU A 194 0.42 30.76 -0.56
C LEU A 194 -1.11 30.76 -0.32
N ALA A 195 -1.88 31.47 -1.15
CA ALA A 195 -3.34 31.46 -1.09
C ALA A 195 -3.94 30.06 -1.30
N GLU A 196 -3.36 29.27 -2.21
CA GLU A 196 -3.81 27.91 -2.47
C GLU A 196 -3.48 26.97 -1.32
N PHE A 197 -2.26 27.02 -0.77
CA PHE A 197 -1.91 26.21 0.41
C PHE A 197 -2.78 26.58 1.62
N ARG A 198 -3.05 27.87 1.86
CA ARG A 198 -3.99 28.33 2.91
C ARG A 198 -5.40 27.78 2.71
N ARG A 199 -5.88 27.75 1.46
CA ARG A 199 -7.18 27.16 1.10
C ARG A 199 -7.19 25.65 1.35
N LEU A 200 -6.12 24.94 1.00
CA LEU A 200 -6.01 23.49 1.22
C LEU A 200 -6.00 23.14 2.71
N HIS A 201 -5.20 23.81 3.53
CA HIS A 201 -5.24 23.60 4.98
C HIS A 201 -6.63 23.88 5.56
N ALA A 202 -7.32 24.92 5.08
CA ALA A 202 -8.69 25.21 5.49
C ALA A 202 -9.67 24.12 5.06
N LEU A 203 -9.57 23.62 3.82
CA LEU A 203 -10.37 22.51 3.30
C LEU A 203 -10.26 21.27 4.18
N TYR A 204 -9.05 20.86 4.54
CA TYR A 204 -8.84 19.65 5.34
C TYR A 204 -9.43 19.82 6.75
N LYS A 205 -9.30 21.02 7.33
CA LYS A 205 -9.92 21.38 8.61
C LYS A 205 -11.44 21.60 8.54
N THR A 206 -12.09 21.44 7.38
CA THR A 206 -13.56 21.37 7.31
C THR A 206 -14.12 20.03 7.80
N SER A 207 -13.30 18.99 7.99
CA SER A 207 -13.75 17.76 8.67
C SER A 207 -14.07 18.03 10.16
N PRO A 208 -15.29 17.70 10.63
CA PRO A 208 -15.63 17.82 12.04
C PRO A 208 -14.79 16.89 12.92
N ASP A 209 -14.44 15.71 12.43
CA ASP A 209 -13.67 14.70 13.14
C ASP A 209 -12.22 15.15 13.38
N LEU A 210 -11.59 15.75 12.36
CA LEU A 210 -10.26 16.34 12.51
C LEU A 210 -10.26 17.51 13.51
N ARG A 211 -11.26 18.40 13.44
CA ARG A 211 -11.40 19.49 14.44
C ARG A 211 -11.64 18.95 15.85
N ALA A 212 -12.35 17.82 15.98
CA ALA A 212 -12.60 17.19 17.29
C ALA A 212 -11.32 16.61 17.88
N ALA A 213 -10.52 15.91 17.07
CA ALA A 213 -9.22 15.39 17.49
C ALA A 213 -8.25 16.52 17.92
N HIS A 214 -8.13 17.58 17.11
CA HIS A 214 -7.30 18.76 17.44
C HIS A 214 -7.74 19.48 18.71
N ALA A 215 -9.05 19.56 18.97
CA ALA A 215 -9.56 20.15 20.20
C ALA A 215 -9.37 19.24 21.43
N ARG A 216 -9.09 17.95 21.24
CA ARG A 216 -9.04 16.96 22.33
C ARG A 216 -7.64 16.69 22.87
N PHE A 217 -6.62 16.75 22.00
CA PHE A 217 -5.25 16.37 22.30
C PHE A 217 -4.24 17.41 21.77
N PRO A 218 -3.06 17.54 22.43
CA PRO A 218 -1.93 18.21 21.82
C PRO A 218 -1.31 17.36 20.70
N PHE A 219 -0.92 18.00 19.60
CA PHE A 219 -0.26 17.36 18.46
C PHE A 219 1.24 17.70 18.41
N PHE A 220 2.04 16.70 18.07
CA PHE A 220 3.39 16.86 17.55
C PHE A 220 3.35 16.62 16.04
N LEU A 221 3.81 17.59 15.25
CA LEU A 221 3.70 17.55 13.80
C LEU A 221 5.07 17.49 13.13
N THR A 222 5.16 16.73 12.06
CA THR A 222 6.18 16.84 11.02
C THR A 222 5.50 16.70 9.66
N TRP A 223 6.12 17.24 8.61
CA TRP A 223 5.63 17.12 7.25
C TRP A 223 6.22 15.91 6.54
N ASP A 224 5.67 15.58 5.38
CA ASP A 224 6.31 14.79 4.35
C ASP A 224 6.35 15.60 3.03
N ASP A 225 6.14 14.97 1.88
CA ASP A 225 6.22 15.63 0.57
C ASP A 225 4.98 16.45 0.23
N HIS A 226 3.78 15.92 0.51
CA HIS A 226 2.53 16.50 0.02
C HIS A 226 2.13 17.83 0.70
N GLU A 227 2.81 18.23 1.78
CA GLU A 227 2.78 19.60 2.29
C GLU A 227 3.30 20.65 1.29
N VAL A 228 4.04 20.21 0.27
CA VAL A 228 4.62 21.08 -0.75
C VAL A 228 4.31 20.54 -2.14
N GLN A 229 4.82 19.36 -2.46
CA GLN A 229 4.76 18.75 -3.78
C GLN A 229 5.23 17.30 -3.72
N ASN A 230 4.42 16.40 -4.29
CA ASN A 230 4.71 14.96 -4.38
C ASN A 230 6.18 14.68 -4.72
N ASN A 231 6.83 13.86 -3.91
CA ASN A 231 8.20 13.38 -4.02
C ASN A 231 9.29 14.47 -4.08
N TYR A 232 9.09 15.67 -3.50
CA TYR A 232 10.18 16.65 -3.49
C TYR A 232 11.39 16.19 -2.66
N ALA A 233 12.59 16.68 -3.03
CA ALA A 233 13.83 16.29 -2.40
C ALA A 233 14.77 17.48 -2.22
N GLY A 234 14.88 17.98 -0.98
CA GLY A 234 15.69 19.16 -0.72
C GLY A 234 15.18 20.36 -1.50
N ASP A 235 16.02 20.91 -2.38
CA ASP A 235 15.71 22.01 -3.30
C ASP A 235 15.23 21.54 -4.69
N VAL A 236 15.06 20.24 -4.89
CA VAL A 236 14.58 19.63 -6.13
C VAL A 236 13.07 19.38 -6.07
N ALA A 237 12.38 19.84 -7.10
CA ALA A 237 10.96 19.59 -7.29
C ALA A 237 10.72 18.13 -7.70
N GLY A 238 9.72 17.48 -7.10
CA GLY A 238 9.27 16.15 -7.56
C GLY A 238 8.29 16.25 -8.73
N GLY A 239 6.99 16.24 -8.44
CA GLY A 239 5.90 16.20 -9.44
C GLY A 239 5.73 17.43 -10.34
N ALA A 240 4.58 17.55 -11.01
CA ALA A 240 4.27 18.73 -11.82
C ALA A 240 3.82 19.92 -10.96
N GLY A 241 4.39 21.10 -11.23
CA GLY A 241 3.97 22.37 -10.62
C GLY A 241 3.23 23.29 -11.60
N ASP A 242 2.94 24.52 -11.16
CA ASP A 242 2.31 25.58 -11.96
C ASP A 242 3.32 26.53 -12.64
N GLY A 243 4.57 26.10 -12.77
CA GLY A 243 5.64 26.86 -13.42
C GLY A 243 6.36 27.87 -12.52
N ARG A 244 5.96 28.03 -11.25
CA ARG A 244 6.71 28.85 -10.28
C ARG A 244 8.05 28.19 -9.91
N PRO A 245 9.06 28.97 -9.47
CA PRO A 245 10.27 28.42 -8.88
C PRO A 245 9.95 27.51 -7.68
N PHE A 246 10.56 26.32 -7.62
CA PHE A 246 10.23 25.34 -6.58
C PHE A 246 10.47 25.86 -5.16
N LEU A 247 11.57 26.58 -4.90
CA LEU A 247 11.81 27.15 -3.58
C LEU A 247 10.79 28.23 -3.19
N GLU A 248 10.19 28.93 -4.16
CA GLU A 248 9.05 29.82 -3.87
C GLU A 248 7.82 28.99 -3.46
N ARG A 249 7.56 27.87 -4.14
CA ARG A 249 6.49 26.93 -3.77
C ARG A 249 6.71 26.36 -2.36
N ARG A 250 7.92 25.89 -2.05
CA ARG A 250 8.30 25.35 -0.75
C ARG A 250 8.11 26.38 0.35
N ALA A 251 8.53 27.63 0.12
CA ALA A 251 8.30 28.73 1.04
C ALA A 251 6.80 28.96 1.31
N ASN A 252 5.97 28.94 0.27
CA ASN A 252 4.52 29.08 0.41
C ASN A 252 3.89 27.92 1.19
N GLY A 253 4.30 26.69 0.91
CA GLY A 253 3.83 25.49 1.62
C GLY A 253 4.22 25.53 3.10
N TYR A 254 5.49 25.79 3.41
CA TYR A 254 5.99 25.87 4.79
C TYR A 254 5.35 27.01 5.59
N GLN A 255 5.17 28.17 4.97
CA GLN A 255 4.45 29.28 5.62
C GLN A 255 3.01 28.89 5.95
N ALA A 256 2.26 28.32 4.98
CA ALA A 256 0.89 27.89 5.21
C ALA A 256 0.80 26.78 6.27
N TYR A 257 1.78 25.87 6.30
CA TYR A 257 1.87 24.79 7.29
C TYR A 257 1.97 25.35 8.71
N TYR A 258 2.93 26.25 8.96
CA TYR A 258 3.08 26.94 10.24
C TYR A 258 1.81 27.72 10.62
N GLU A 259 1.24 28.47 9.68
CA GLU A 259 0.02 29.26 9.88
C GLU A 259 -1.15 28.39 10.36
N HIS A 260 -1.29 27.15 9.87
CA HIS A 260 -2.47 26.33 10.09
C HIS A 260 -2.34 25.28 11.20
N LEU A 261 -1.18 25.19 11.84
CA LEU A 261 -0.89 24.10 12.77
C LEU A 261 -0.29 24.63 14.08
N PRO A 262 -0.53 23.95 15.22
CA PRO A 262 -0.14 24.42 16.55
C PRO A 262 1.36 24.21 16.83
N MET A 263 2.20 24.92 16.09
CA MET A 263 3.66 24.80 16.12
C MET A 263 4.32 25.89 16.96
N ARG A 264 5.52 25.63 17.45
CA ARG A 264 6.27 26.63 18.22
C ARG A 264 6.88 27.69 17.32
N PRO A 265 7.16 28.91 17.84
CA PRO A 265 7.81 29.96 17.08
C PRO A 265 9.14 29.54 16.43
N GLU A 266 9.91 28.62 17.05
CA GLU A 266 11.17 28.13 16.49
C GLU A 266 11.00 27.32 15.19
N GLN A 267 9.77 26.86 14.90
CA GLN A 267 9.43 26.12 13.69
C GLN A 267 8.85 27.03 12.60
N GLN A 268 8.80 28.35 12.83
CA GLN A 268 8.34 29.30 11.83
C GLN A 268 9.27 29.27 10.60
N ALA A 269 8.67 29.21 9.42
CA ALA A 269 9.42 29.20 8.17
C ALA A 269 10.06 30.57 7.88
N HIS A 270 11.28 30.55 7.36
CA HIS A 270 12.02 31.70 6.86
C HIS A 270 12.29 31.50 5.36
N GLY A 271 11.35 31.96 4.54
CA GLY A 271 11.38 31.63 3.11
C GLY A 271 11.21 30.11 2.94
N PRO A 272 12.09 29.43 2.18
CA PRO A 272 11.96 28.00 1.94
C PRO A 272 12.50 27.13 3.08
N ASP A 273 12.97 27.68 4.20
CA ASP A 273 13.64 26.90 5.25
C ASP A 273 12.85 26.94 6.57
N ALA A 274 12.71 25.80 7.26
CA ALA A 274 12.26 25.78 8.65
C ALA A 274 12.99 24.69 9.47
N LEU A 275 13.07 24.87 10.79
CA LEU A 275 13.63 23.84 11.67
C LEU A 275 12.52 22.90 12.16
N MET A 276 12.28 21.82 11.41
CA MET A 276 11.22 20.87 11.73
C MET A 276 11.66 19.79 12.73
N TYR A 277 12.86 19.24 12.55
CA TYR A 277 13.37 18.16 13.40
C TYR A 277 13.66 18.66 14.82
N ARG A 278 13.28 17.88 15.84
CA ARG A 278 13.39 18.26 17.26
C ARG A 278 13.22 17.06 18.19
N ARG A 279 13.51 17.26 19.48
CA ARG A 279 13.29 16.24 20.52
C ARG A 279 12.09 16.56 21.40
N MET A 280 11.38 15.51 21.75
CA MET A 280 10.34 15.51 22.79
C MET A 280 10.69 14.49 23.86
N ARG A 281 10.43 14.82 25.14
CA ARG A 281 10.67 13.93 26.28
C ARG A 281 9.41 13.74 27.11
N PHE A 282 9.04 12.49 27.34
CA PHE A 282 7.99 12.11 28.27
C PHE A 282 8.63 11.63 29.58
N GLY A 283 9.13 12.60 30.37
CA GLY A 283 9.99 12.31 31.52
C GLY A 283 11.22 11.47 31.13
N ARG A 284 11.51 10.42 31.90
CA ARG A 284 12.52 9.38 31.58
C ARG A 284 11.95 8.15 30.87
N LEU A 285 10.64 8.12 30.61
CA LEU A 285 10.03 6.94 29.99
C LEU A 285 10.37 6.87 28.51
N ALA A 286 10.18 7.96 27.77
CA ALA A 286 10.44 7.99 26.32
C ALA A 286 11.10 9.30 25.88
N GLU A 287 12.02 9.19 24.93
CA GLU A 287 12.56 10.31 24.16
C GLU A 287 12.26 10.09 22.67
N PHE A 288 11.58 11.04 22.05
CA PHE A 288 11.28 11.05 20.62
C PHE A 288 12.24 11.98 19.90
N SER A 289 12.94 11.45 18.90
CA SER A 289 13.60 12.22 17.85
C SER A 289 12.64 12.32 16.68
N ILE A 290 11.96 13.46 16.56
CA ILE A 290 11.06 13.76 15.44
C ILE A 290 11.92 14.28 14.29
N LEU A 291 11.88 13.62 13.15
CA LEU A 291 12.76 13.88 12.02
C LEU A 291 12.07 14.68 10.90
N ASP A 292 12.90 15.31 10.08
CA ASP A 292 12.58 15.81 8.75
C ASP A 292 13.38 15.01 7.72
N THR A 293 12.69 14.34 6.82
CA THR A 293 13.30 13.51 5.77
C THR A 293 13.11 14.09 4.38
N ARG A 294 12.65 15.35 4.27
CA ARG A 294 12.35 15.99 2.97
C ARG A 294 13.16 17.26 2.72
N GLN A 295 13.33 18.14 3.71
CA GLN A 295 14.01 19.43 3.48
C GLN A 295 15.52 19.28 3.17
N TYR A 296 16.16 18.20 3.62
CA TYR A 296 17.63 18.06 3.60
C TYR A 296 18.13 16.84 2.81
N ARG A 297 17.24 16.05 2.23
CA ARG A 297 17.59 14.84 1.48
C ARG A 297 18.25 15.16 0.15
N SER A 298 19.06 14.23 -0.34
CA SER A 298 19.45 14.19 -1.75
C SER A 298 18.24 13.84 -2.63
N ASP A 299 18.34 14.17 -3.92
CA ASP A 299 17.35 13.75 -4.93
C ASP A 299 17.26 12.21 -5.03
N GLN A 300 16.10 11.71 -5.42
CA GLN A 300 15.86 10.29 -5.68
C GLN A 300 16.79 9.83 -6.81
N ALA A 301 17.54 8.76 -6.57
CA ALA A 301 18.40 8.18 -7.57
C ALA A 301 17.60 7.64 -8.75
N LEU A 302 18.27 7.51 -9.90
CA LEU A 302 17.77 6.85 -11.11
C LEU A 302 16.44 7.41 -11.62
N GLY A 303 16.06 8.63 -11.24
CA GLY A 303 14.77 9.23 -11.58
C GLY A 303 13.57 8.59 -10.86
N ASP A 304 13.75 8.17 -9.61
CA ASP A 304 12.68 7.75 -8.67
C ASP A 304 11.91 6.46 -9.04
N GLY A 305 10.90 6.08 -8.29
CA GLY A 305 10.04 4.93 -8.51
C GLY A 305 10.65 3.62 -8.06
N ARG A 306 10.08 2.52 -8.57
CA ARG A 306 10.50 1.16 -8.25
C ARG A 306 11.50 0.65 -9.27
N LYS A 307 12.75 0.50 -8.86
CA LYS A 307 13.86 0.14 -9.75
C LYS A 307 14.86 -0.76 -9.05
N GLU A 308 15.69 -1.42 -9.85
CA GLU A 308 16.85 -2.15 -9.35
C GLU A 308 17.90 -1.15 -8.87
N PRO A 309 18.35 -1.24 -7.60
CA PRO A 309 19.30 -0.27 -7.07
C PRO A 309 20.66 -0.47 -7.72
N ALA A 310 21.20 0.58 -8.33
CA ALA A 310 22.47 0.55 -9.03
C ALA A 310 23.19 1.91 -8.94
N GLY A 311 24.51 1.89 -9.14
CA GLY A 311 25.32 3.10 -9.29
C GLY A 311 25.16 4.09 -8.14
N GLU A 312 24.63 5.28 -8.45
CA GLU A 312 24.48 6.40 -7.51
C GLU A 312 23.64 6.08 -6.26
N VAL A 313 22.78 5.05 -6.31
CA VAL A 313 22.01 4.60 -5.12
C VAL A 313 22.95 4.30 -3.95
N PHE A 314 24.12 3.74 -4.23
CA PHE A 314 25.11 3.34 -3.22
C PHE A 314 26.16 4.42 -2.90
N ASP A 315 26.01 5.64 -3.40
CA ASP A 315 26.91 6.74 -3.06
C ASP A 315 26.84 7.04 -1.55
N PRO A 316 27.95 6.91 -0.79
CA PRO A 316 27.96 7.17 0.65
C PRO A 316 27.63 8.63 1.02
N GLY A 317 27.77 9.57 0.08
CA GLY A 317 27.44 10.99 0.25
C GLY A 317 25.94 11.30 0.20
N ARG A 318 25.11 10.39 -0.33
CA ARG A 318 23.65 10.59 -0.35
C ARG A 318 23.07 10.47 1.05
N THR A 319 22.03 11.25 1.30
CA THR A 319 21.43 11.39 2.64
C THR A 319 19.93 11.63 2.56
N LEU A 320 19.22 11.20 3.59
CA LEU A 320 17.79 11.41 3.76
C LEU A 320 17.50 12.50 4.80
N THR A 321 18.39 12.67 5.79
CA THR A 321 18.26 13.65 6.87
C THR A 321 19.16 14.87 6.70
N GLY A 322 20.14 14.82 5.80
CA GLY A 322 21.26 15.77 5.82
C GLY A 322 22.28 15.45 6.93
N PRO A 323 23.53 15.94 6.82
CA PRO A 323 24.61 15.59 7.74
C PRO A 323 24.45 16.19 9.14
N GLU A 324 23.81 17.36 9.27
CA GLU A 324 23.63 18.04 10.56
C GLU A 324 22.57 17.34 11.43
N GLN A 325 21.42 17.03 10.85
CA GLN A 325 20.36 16.28 11.53
C GLN A 325 20.79 14.84 11.82
N GLU A 326 21.54 14.18 10.93
CA GLU A 326 22.08 12.84 11.19
C GLU A 326 22.97 12.87 12.44
N ARG A 327 23.93 13.80 12.51
CA ARG A 327 24.80 13.96 13.68
C ARG A 327 24.00 14.27 14.94
N TRP A 328 23.06 15.20 14.85
CA TRP A 328 22.15 15.53 15.95
C TRP A 328 21.42 14.29 16.45
N LEU A 329 20.88 13.45 15.56
CA LEU A 329 20.17 12.21 15.92
C LEU A 329 21.10 11.27 16.68
N LEU A 330 22.27 10.96 16.12
CA LEU A 330 23.21 10.00 16.70
C LEU A 330 23.75 10.47 18.06
N ASP A 331 24.13 11.76 18.18
CA ASP A 331 24.59 12.33 19.45
C ASP A 331 23.49 12.29 20.53
N GLY A 332 22.23 12.52 20.13
CA GLY A 332 21.07 12.43 21.02
C GLY A 332 20.86 11.01 21.55
N LEU A 333 20.85 10.03 20.65
CA LEU A 333 20.68 8.62 21.00
C LEU A 333 21.81 8.12 21.92
N ALA A 334 23.06 8.53 21.68
CA ALA A 334 24.18 8.20 22.56
C ALA A 334 24.03 8.83 23.97
N ALA A 335 23.51 10.06 24.04
CA ALA A 335 23.35 10.78 25.30
C ALA A 335 22.09 10.37 26.08
N SER A 336 21.11 9.75 25.42
CA SER A 336 19.80 9.47 26.01
C SER A 336 19.88 8.61 27.27
N LYS A 337 18.95 8.91 28.18
CA LYS A 337 18.70 8.17 29.43
C LYS A 337 17.23 7.74 29.55
N ALA A 338 16.49 7.81 28.44
CA ALA A 338 15.12 7.33 28.38
C ALA A 338 15.07 5.81 28.30
N THR A 339 14.00 5.20 28.81
CA THR A 339 13.74 3.76 28.67
C THR A 339 13.46 3.39 27.20
N TRP A 340 12.70 4.23 26.50
CA TRP A 340 12.36 4.05 25.09
C TRP A 340 12.92 5.19 24.24
N ASN A 341 13.62 4.85 23.15
CA ASN A 341 14.18 5.82 22.21
C ASN A 341 13.45 5.69 20.87
N VAL A 342 12.75 6.76 20.47
CA VAL A 342 11.82 6.71 19.34
C VAL A 342 12.33 7.58 18.20
N LEU A 343 12.37 7.04 17.00
CA LEU A 343 12.56 7.80 15.76
C LEU A 343 11.19 7.97 15.12
N ALA A 344 10.63 9.17 15.18
CA ALA A 344 9.34 9.48 14.56
C ALA A 344 9.59 10.21 13.23
N GLN A 345 9.25 9.57 12.12
CA GLN A 345 9.64 10.03 10.79
C GLN A 345 8.64 9.57 9.71
N GLN A 346 8.91 9.93 8.46
CA GLN A 346 7.95 9.93 7.37
C GLN A 346 7.89 8.58 6.63
N THR A 347 9.05 8.06 6.20
CA THR A 347 9.15 7.03 5.14
C THR A 347 9.56 5.66 5.70
N ILE A 348 9.17 4.55 5.08
CA ILE A 348 9.49 3.21 5.62
C ILE A 348 11.01 2.95 5.66
N MET A 349 11.52 2.55 6.82
CA MET A 349 12.95 2.31 7.09
C MET A 349 13.37 0.89 6.74
N ALA A 350 12.54 -0.11 7.04
CA ALA A 350 12.82 -1.50 6.67
C ALA A 350 13.02 -1.64 5.15
N GLN A 351 13.92 -2.54 4.74
CA GLN A 351 14.05 -2.88 3.32
C GLN A 351 12.77 -3.52 2.82
N PHE A 352 12.32 -3.19 1.62
CA PHE A 352 11.25 -3.92 0.96
C PHE A 352 11.60 -4.23 -0.49
N ASP A 353 11.89 -5.50 -0.74
CA ASP A 353 12.16 -6.03 -2.07
C ASP A 353 10.86 -6.44 -2.77
N TYR A 354 10.58 -5.82 -3.92
CA TYR A 354 9.48 -6.20 -4.80
C TYR A 354 9.85 -7.35 -5.75
N ASP A 355 11.15 -7.61 -5.93
CA ASP A 355 11.66 -8.77 -6.67
C ASP A 355 11.73 -9.97 -5.74
N LEU A 356 11.21 -11.11 -6.19
CA LEU A 356 11.26 -12.37 -5.46
C LEU A 356 12.29 -13.33 -6.12
N GLY A 357 12.98 -12.87 -7.16
CA GLY A 357 14.05 -13.53 -7.90
C GLY A 357 15.44 -13.18 -7.35
N PRO A 358 16.52 -13.35 -8.13
CA PRO A 358 17.88 -13.05 -7.67
C PRO A 358 18.23 -11.56 -7.73
N GLY A 359 17.37 -10.73 -8.33
CA GLY A 359 17.51 -9.29 -8.35
C GLY A 359 17.00 -8.66 -7.07
N LYS A 360 16.87 -7.34 -7.08
CA LYS A 360 16.24 -6.56 -6.01
C LYS A 360 15.54 -5.38 -6.64
N ILE A 361 14.25 -5.19 -6.42
CA ILE A 361 13.53 -3.99 -6.85
C ILE A 361 13.06 -3.26 -5.60
N VAL A 362 13.40 -1.99 -5.47
CA VAL A 362 13.06 -1.19 -4.28
C VAL A 362 12.42 0.14 -4.67
N ASN A 363 11.69 0.75 -3.74
CA ASN A 363 11.17 2.10 -3.89
C ASN A 363 12.26 3.13 -3.55
N LEU A 364 12.72 3.88 -4.55
CA LEU A 364 13.84 4.81 -4.43
C LEU A 364 13.51 6.12 -3.69
N ASP A 365 12.24 6.37 -3.37
CA ASP A 365 11.86 7.49 -2.49
C ASP A 365 12.06 7.18 -1.00
N GLN A 366 12.11 5.89 -0.64
CA GLN A 366 12.19 5.42 0.74
C GLN A 366 13.63 5.28 1.22
N TRP A 367 13.82 4.79 2.46
CA TRP A 367 15.16 4.48 2.95
C TRP A 367 15.92 3.45 2.10
N ASP A 368 15.24 2.62 1.31
CA ASP A 368 15.86 1.74 0.31
C ASP A 368 16.55 2.50 -0.83
N GLY A 369 16.11 3.73 -1.12
CA GLY A 369 16.79 4.63 -2.04
C GLY A 369 18.06 5.24 -1.45
N TYR A 370 18.33 5.09 -0.15
CA TYR A 370 19.48 5.68 0.55
C TYR A 370 20.22 4.66 1.43
N PRO A 371 20.64 3.49 0.90
CA PRO A 371 21.17 2.40 1.70
C PRO A 371 22.37 2.79 2.59
N PRO A 372 23.36 3.59 2.13
CA PRO A 372 24.44 4.04 3.01
C PRO A 372 23.97 4.93 4.17
N ALA A 373 22.97 5.79 3.96
CA ALA A 373 22.42 6.64 5.02
C ALA A 373 21.63 5.81 6.04
N ARG A 374 20.83 4.85 5.57
CA ARG A 374 20.16 3.87 6.44
C ARG A 374 21.18 3.10 7.27
N ALA A 375 22.22 2.58 6.62
CA ALA A 375 23.27 1.79 7.28
C ALA A 375 23.96 2.58 8.40
N ARG A 376 24.31 3.85 8.21
CA ARG A 376 24.92 4.68 9.27
C ARG A 376 24.09 4.74 10.55
N ILE A 377 22.76 4.83 10.42
CA ILE A 377 21.84 4.85 11.56
C ILE A 377 21.67 3.46 12.15
N LEU A 378 21.38 2.44 11.34
CA LEU A 378 21.15 1.07 11.83
C LEU A 378 22.42 0.46 12.45
N ASP A 379 23.59 0.68 11.86
CA ASP A 379 24.88 0.25 12.41
C ASP A 379 25.21 0.98 13.70
N PHE A 380 24.82 2.26 13.83
CA PHE A 380 24.94 2.99 15.09
C PHE A 380 24.06 2.36 16.17
N LEU A 381 22.79 2.05 15.87
CA LEU A 381 21.89 1.40 16.82
C LEU A 381 22.44 0.05 17.27
N ALA A 382 23.00 -0.74 16.35
CA ALA A 382 23.62 -2.02 16.64
C ALA A 382 24.88 -1.90 17.53
N ARG A 383 25.70 -0.87 17.30
CA ARG A 383 26.96 -0.63 18.00
C ARG A 383 26.78 0.01 19.38
N GLU A 384 26.06 1.13 19.44
CA GLU A 384 25.91 1.92 20.67
C GLU A 384 24.77 1.43 21.56
N ARG A 385 23.83 0.65 21.00
CA ARG A 385 22.72 0.00 21.72
C ARG A 385 21.95 0.96 22.65
N PRO A 386 21.41 2.09 22.13
CA PRO A 386 20.49 2.90 22.92
C PRO A 386 19.32 2.03 23.41
N ALA A 387 18.74 2.37 24.55
CA ALA A 387 17.68 1.56 25.14
C ALA A 387 16.43 1.54 24.24
N ASN A 388 15.98 0.33 23.90
CA ASN A 388 14.72 0.04 23.22
C ASN A 388 14.38 0.99 22.04
N PRO A 389 15.15 0.94 20.94
CA PRO A 389 14.88 1.74 19.76
C PRO A 389 13.59 1.29 19.06
N VAL A 390 12.68 2.24 18.82
CA VAL A 390 11.44 2.06 18.05
C VAL A 390 11.37 3.11 16.94
N VAL A 391 11.01 2.71 15.72
CA VAL A 391 10.81 3.60 14.58
C VAL A 391 9.32 3.70 14.26
N LEU A 392 8.83 4.91 14.06
CA LEU A 392 7.46 5.20 13.61
C LEU A 392 7.52 5.82 12.22
N SER A 393 6.67 5.33 11.32
CA SER A 393 6.69 5.71 9.90
C SER A 393 5.27 5.88 9.35
N GLY A 394 5.13 6.66 8.28
CA GLY A 394 3.89 6.92 7.52
C GLY A 394 4.07 6.62 6.02
N ASP A 395 3.68 7.57 5.16
CA ASP A 395 3.82 7.62 3.68
C ASP A 395 3.15 6.48 2.89
N TRP A 396 3.42 5.22 3.21
CA TRP A 396 3.04 4.05 2.39
C TRP A 396 1.57 3.64 2.41
N HIS A 397 0.68 4.44 3.02
CA HIS A 397 -0.78 4.23 3.05
C HIS A 397 -1.26 2.86 3.55
N THR A 398 -0.39 2.13 4.24
CA THR A 398 -0.57 0.72 4.62
C THR A 398 0.08 0.46 5.99
N HIS A 399 -0.46 -0.50 6.74
CA HIS A 399 0.07 -0.86 8.06
C HIS A 399 1.19 -1.89 7.95
N TRP A 400 2.25 -1.69 8.74
CA TRP A 400 3.35 -2.63 8.84
C TRP A 400 3.87 -2.79 10.27
N VAL A 401 4.43 -3.97 10.54
CA VAL A 401 5.31 -4.21 11.67
C VAL A 401 6.55 -4.89 11.13
N ASN A 402 7.72 -4.27 11.29
CA ASN A 402 8.98 -4.78 10.75
C ASN A 402 10.02 -4.97 11.85
N ASP A 403 10.80 -6.04 11.72
CA ASP A 403 12.09 -6.16 12.38
C ASP A 403 13.14 -5.35 11.60
N LEU A 404 13.87 -4.47 12.28
CA LEU A 404 14.99 -3.76 11.69
C LEU A 404 16.31 -4.48 11.96
N LYS A 405 17.17 -4.55 10.94
CA LYS A 405 18.43 -5.30 10.91
C LYS A 405 19.54 -4.47 10.29
N THR A 406 20.80 -4.77 10.59
CA THR A 406 21.95 -4.16 9.88
C THR A 406 22.14 -4.74 8.48
N ASP A 407 21.66 -5.96 8.27
CA ASP A 407 21.70 -6.67 6.99
C ASP A 407 20.35 -7.38 6.80
N PHE A 408 19.59 -6.96 5.79
CA PHE A 408 18.28 -7.55 5.48
C PHE A 408 18.40 -8.78 4.58
N ASP A 409 19.55 -8.98 3.92
CA ASP A 409 19.79 -10.07 2.98
C ASP A 409 20.29 -11.34 3.69
N ASP A 410 20.80 -11.23 4.94
CA ASP A 410 21.02 -12.38 5.83
C ASP A 410 19.84 -12.58 6.80
N PRO A 411 19.03 -13.64 6.64
CA PRO A 411 17.94 -13.96 7.56
C PRO A 411 18.38 -14.12 9.03
N ARG A 412 19.65 -14.46 9.27
CA ARG A 412 20.25 -14.65 10.61
C ARG A 412 20.75 -13.35 11.23
N SER A 413 20.77 -12.26 10.46
CA SER A 413 21.14 -10.94 10.96
C SER A 413 20.23 -10.55 12.14
N PRO A 414 20.81 -10.07 13.26
CA PRO A 414 20.06 -9.83 14.47
C PRO A 414 19.06 -8.69 14.30
N VAL A 415 17.91 -8.82 14.96
CA VAL A 415 16.96 -7.73 15.11
C VAL A 415 17.53 -6.71 16.10
N ILE A 416 17.57 -5.44 15.71
CA ILE A 416 18.17 -4.35 16.51
C ILE A 416 17.14 -3.31 16.95
N ALA A 417 16.02 -3.21 16.24
CA ALA A 417 14.92 -2.29 16.54
C ALA A 417 13.62 -2.81 15.93
N THR A 418 12.51 -2.17 16.29
CA THR A 418 11.18 -2.45 15.71
C THR A 418 10.69 -1.20 14.99
N GLU A 419 10.11 -1.40 13.81
CA GLU A 419 9.39 -0.36 13.08
C GLU A 419 7.89 -0.63 13.08
N PHE A 420 7.10 0.39 13.44
CA PHE A 420 5.65 0.43 13.25
C PHE A 420 5.31 1.45 12.17
N VAL A 421 4.71 1.00 11.07
CA VAL A 421 4.26 1.87 10.00
C VAL A 421 2.75 2.04 10.10
N GLY A 422 2.31 3.28 10.19
CA GLY A 422 0.90 3.65 10.23
C GLY A 422 0.31 3.60 8.84
N THR A 423 -0.89 3.02 8.70
CA THR A 423 -1.68 3.24 7.49
C THR A 423 -2.08 4.72 7.38
N SER A 424 -2.54 5.10 6.21
CA SER A 424 -3.19 6.39 5.97
C SER A 424 -4.52 6.53 6.73
N ILE A 425 -4.84 7.76 7.13
CA ILE A 425 -6.18 8.14 7.61
C ILE A 425 -7.23 7.95 6.51
N SER A 426 -6.88 8.28 5.26
CA SER A 426 -7.82 8.18 4.13
C SER A 426 -7.17 7.99 2.74
N SER A 427 -5.88 8.27 2.57
CA SER A 427 -5.20 8.09 1.28
C SER A 427 -5.21 6.62 0.81
N GLY A 428 -5.43 6.38 -0.49
CA GLY A 428 -5.52 5.03 -1.05
C GLY A 428 -4.17 4.38 -1.31
N ALA A 429 -4.10 3.05 -1.20
CA ALA A 429 -2.89 2.26 -1.43
C ALA A 429 -2.94 1.55 -2.80
N GLY A 430 -2.67 2.28 -3.89
CA GLY A 430 -2.77 1.77 -5.26
C GLY A 430 -1.79 0.64 -5.61
N TRP A 431 -0.88 0.31 -4.71
CA TRP A 431 0.19 -0.67 -4.86
C TRP A 431 0.07 -1.89 -3.94
N ASP A 432 -1.06 -2.08 -3.26
CA ASP A 432 -1.28 -3.21 -2.35
C ASP A 432 -1.02 -4.57 -3.03
N ALA A 433 -1.39 -4.71 -4.31
CA ALA A 433 -1.15 -5.94 -5.08
C ALA A 433 0.35 -6.27 -5.20
N ASP A 434 1.17 -5.30 -5.62
CA ASP A 434 2.62 -5.49 -5.81
C ASP A 434 3.32 -5.83 -4.49
N VAL A 435 2.90 -5.16 -3.41
CA VAL A 435 3.43 -5.44 -2.08
C VAL A 435 3.08 -6.86 -1.65
N ARG A 436 1.82 -7.30 -1.82
CA ARG A 436 1.42 -8.66 -1.44
C ARG A 436 2.20 -9.73 -2.18
N LEU A 437 2.54 -9.49 -3.44
CA LEU A 437 3.46 -10.35 -4.19
C LEU A 437 4.83 -10.38 -3.50
N GLY A 438 5.43 -9.21 -3.25
CA GLY A 438 6.79 -9.07 -2.69
C GLY A 438 6.99 -9.55 -1.26
N LEU A 439 5.94 -9.74 -0.45
CA LEU A 439 6.05 -10.11 0.98
C LEU A 439 6.93 -11.35 1.21
N ALA A 440 6.93 -12.32 0.29
CA ALA A 440 7.72 -13.54 0.43
C ALA A 440 9.25 -13.31 0.40
N ALA A 441 9.74 -12.22 -0.22
CA ALA A 441 11.16 -11.85 -0.22
C ALA A 441 11.57 -11.10 1.06
N ASN A 442 10.62 -10.74 1.93
CA ASN A 442 10.85 -9.82 3.04
C ASN A 442 10.51 -10.47 4.40
N PRO A 443 11.26 -11.49 4.84
CA PRO A 443 10.93 -12.29 6.04
C PRO A 443 11.00 -11.51 7.37
N HIS A 444 11.55 -10.29 7.36
CA HIS A 444 11.54 -9.36 8.49
C HIS A 444 10.20 -8.62 8.66
N VAL A 445 9.32 -8.64 7.66
CA VAL A 445 7.95 -8.11 7.76
C VAL A 445 7.10 -9.07 8.61
N LYS A 446 6.69 -8.63 9.79
CA LYS A 446 5.84 -9.42 10.73
C LYS A 446 4.35 -9.25 10.46
N PHE A 447 3.98 -8.11 9.92
CA PHE A 447 2.59 -7.78 9.63
C PHE A 447 2.51 -6.85 8.43
N TYR A 448 1.48 -7.07 7.60
CA TYR A 448 1.10 -6.17 6.54
C TYR A 448 -0.43 -6.07 6.42
N ASN A 449 -0.95 -4.86 6.28
CA ASN A 449 -2.32 -4.61 5.82
C ASN A 449 -2.34 -3.40 4.86
N GLY A 450 -2.69 -3.65 3.60
CA GLY A 450 -2.99 -2.58 2.65
C GLY A 450 -4.47 -2.40 2.30
N THR A 451 -5.38 -3.11 2.98
CA THR A 451 -6.82 -3.02 2.70
C THR A 451 -7.47 -1.85 3.42
N TYR A 452 -7.29 -1.73 4.74
CA TYR A 452 -7.99 -0.76 5.57
C TYR A 452 -7.15 0.47 5.90
N ARG A 453 -7.85 1.60 6.13
CA ARG A 453 -7.32 2.89 6.60
C ARG A 453 -7.49 3.02 8.11
N GLY A 454 -6.86 4.00 8.76
CA GLY A 454 -6.88 4.12 10.21
C GLY A 454 -5.67 4.83 10.81
N TYR A 455 -5.19 4.36 11.96
CA TYR A 455 -4.07 4.94 12.72
C TYR A 455 -3.46 3.88 13.67
N VAL A 456 -2.40 4.22 14.40
CA VAL A 456 -1.86 3.33 15.45
C VAL A 456 -2.03 3.98 16.82
N ARG A 457 -2.57 3.21 17.77
CA ARG A 457 -2.66 3.59 19.19
C ARG A 457 -1.56 2.89 19.97
N CYS A 458 -0.79 3.62 20.74
CA CYS A 458 0.32 3.11 21.52
C CYS A 458 0.09 3.30 23.03
N GLU A 459 0.43 2.29 23.82
CA GLU A 459 0.56 2.36 25.27
C GLU A 459 1.96 1.87 25.67
N VAL A 460 2.71 2.73 26.35
CA VAL A 460 4.11 2.50 26.70
C VAL A 460 4.26 2.57 28.20
N THR A 461 4.89 1.55 28.79
CA THR A 461 5.27 1.47 30.20
C THR A 461 6.78 1.24 30.30
N PRO A 462 7.41 1.30 31.50
CA PRO A 462 8.81 0.96 31.64
C PRO A 462 9.18 -0.45 31.14
N GLU A 463 8.23 -1.39 31.19
CA GLU A 463 8.46 -2.80 30.86
C GLU A 463 8.12 -3.17 29.41
N LYS A 464 7.21 -2.42 28.78
CA LYS A 464 6.72 -2.76 27.43
C LYS A 464 6.20 -1.57 26.62
N TRP A 465 6.26 -1.73 25.31
CA TRP A 465 5.61 -0.88 24.33
C TRP A 465 4.55 -1.69 23.60
N ARG A 466 3.29 -1.30 23.69
CA ARG A 466 2.18 -1.92 22.96
C ARG A 466 1.69 -1.01 21.84
N SER A 467 1.51 -1.56 20.65
CA SER A 467 0.92 -0.90 19.48
C SER A 467 -0.34 -1.65 19.04
N ASP A 468 -1.50 -0.99 19.09
CA ASP A 468 -2.77 -1.48 18.54
C ASP A 468 -3.00 -0.82 17.18
N LEU A 469 -3.08 -1.64 16.12
CA LEU A 469 -3.26 -1.18 14.75
C LEU A 469 -4.76 -0.97 14.51
N ARG A 470 -5.19 0.30 14.54
CA ARG A 470 -6.61 0.69 14.47
C ARG A 470 -7.02 0.88 13.01
N ILE A 471 -8.14 0.28 12.63
CA ILE A 471 -8.69 0.37 11.28
C ILE A 471 -10.12 0.90 11.28
N VAL A 472 -10.55 1.50 10.18
CA VAL A 472 -11.96 1.75 9.84
C VAL A 472 -12.36 0.91 8.62
N LEU A 473 -13.62 0.46 8.56
CA LEU A 473 -14.08 -0.43 7.48
C LEU A 473 -14.15 0.26 6.12
N ASN A 474 -14.48 1.55 6.12
CA ASN A 474 -14.62 2.37 4.94
C ASN A 474 -14.28 3.82 5.28
N ALA A 475 -13.12 4.31 4.85
CA ALA A 475 -12.69 5.67 5.13
C ALA A 475 -13.57 6.74 4.47
N SER A 476 -14.34 6.39 3.43
CA SER A 476 -15.26 7.29 2.75
C SER A 476 -16.64 7.37 3.42
N ASP A 477 -16.89 6.59 4.48
CA ASP A 477 -18.10 6.66 5.28
C ASP A 477 -17.81 7.32 6.64
N ALA A 478 -18.36 8.52 6.88
CA ALA A 478 -18.21 9.22 8.15
C ALA A 478 -18.71 8.41 9.36
N ALA A 479 -19.65 7.49 9.15
CA ALA A 479 -20.19 6.65 10.18
C ALA A 479 -19.33 5.39 10.46
N SER A 480 -18.28 5.13 9.68
CA SER A 480 -17.58 3.84 9.66
C SER A 480 -17.02 3.41 11.03
N PRO A 481 -17.40 2.22 11.55
CA PRO A 481 -16.89 1.74 12.83
C PRO A 481 -15.39 1.42 12.75
N ALA A 482 -14.74 1.48 13.91
CA ALA A 482 -13.31 1.24 14.05
C ALA A 482 -13.00 0.02 14.91
N TYR A 483 -11.94 -0.71 14.55
CA TYR A 483 -11.54 -1.98 15.16
C TYR A 483 -10.02 -2.07 15.30
N THR A 484 -9.53 -3.02 16.09
CA THR A 484 -8.10 -3.31 16.18
C THR A 484 -7.79 -4.53 15.32
N ILE A 485 -7.09 -4.36 14.18
CA ILE A 485 -6.79 -5.50 13.28
C ILE A 485 -5.68 -6.41 13.81
N ALA A 486 -4.77 -5.87 14.62
CA ALA A 486 -3.72 -6.62 15.30
C ALA A 486 -3.15 -5.80 16.46
N ALA A 487 -2.56 -6.47 17.44
CA ALA A 487 -1.79 -5.83 18.50
C ALA A 487 -0.42 -6.48 18.66
N TYR A 488 0.60 -5.64 18.83
CA TYR A 488 1.99 -6.04 18.95
C TYR A 488 2.62 -5.43 20.20
N GLU A 489 3.54 -6.16 20.82
CA GLU A 489 4.35 -5.66 21.93
C GLU A 489 5.84 -5.77 21.64
N VAL A 490 6.59 -4.78 22.09
CA VAL A 490 8.05 -4.82 22.27
C VAL A 490 8.30 -4.83 23.78
N ARG A 491 9.17 -5.71 24.27
CA ARG A 491 9.55 -5.80 25.69
C ARG A 491 10.83 -5.02 25.94
N ASP A 492 10.94 -4.45 27.13
CA ASP A 492 12.19 -3.85 27.59
C ASP A 492 13.37 -4.83 27.44
N GLY A 493 14.44 -4.36 26.79
CA GLY A 493 15.66 -5.10 26.53
C GLY A 493 15.57 -6.15 25.41
N VAL A 494 14.44 -6.30 24.73
CA VAL A 494 14.22 -7.32 23.68
C VAL A 494 13.79 -6.64 22.38
N PRO A 495 14.71 -6.43 21.42
CA PRO A 495 14.37 -5.93 20.09
C PRO A 495 13.44 -6.88 19.32
N GLY A 496 12.56 -6.31 18.50
CA GLY A 496 11.57 -7.06 17.72
C GLY A 496 10.20 -7.06 18.38
N ALA A 497 9.16 -6.90 17.57
CA ALA A 497 7.78 -6.97 18.05
C ALA A 497 7.28 -8.41 17.97
N TYR A 498 6.58 -8.84 19.01
CA TYR A 498 5.79 -10.07 18.97
C TYR A 498 4.31 -9.72 19.03
N ARG A 499 3.53 -10.52 18.31
CA ARG A 499 2.08 -10.37 18.31
C ARG A 499 1.51 -10.82 19.65
N VAL A 500 0.58 -10.04 20.20
CA VAL A 500 -0.10 -10.36 21.48
C VAL A 500 -1.58 -10.62 21.34
N ASP A 501 -2.16 -10.20 20.21
CA ASP A 501 -3.53 -10.50 19.86
C ASP A 501 -3.63 -10.60 18.33
N ASP A 502 -4.45 -11.54 17.86
CA ASP A 502 -4.84 -11.60 16.47
C ASP A 502 -5.73 -10.41 16.07
N GLY A 503 -6.25 -9.68 17.06
CA GLY A 503 -7.13 -8.53 16.87
C GLY A 503 -8.60 -8.94 16.80
N ASP A 504 -9.46 -7.99 16.47
CA ASP A 504 -10.84 -8.26 16.11
C ASP A 504 -10.86 -8.97 14.75
N GLY A 505 -11.26 -10.24 14.68
CA GLY A 505 -11.33 -10.94 13.40
C GLY A 505 -11.03 -12.44 13.43
N LEU A 506 -10.32 -12.89 12.40
CA LEU A 506 -10.05 -14.29 12.08
C LEU A 506 -8.55 -14.54 11.92
N ALA A 507 -8.05 -15.61 12.53
CA ALA A 507 -6.70 -16.13 12.31
C ALA A 507 -6.74 -17.64 12.05
N GLY A 508 -5.64 -18.23 11.60
CA GLY A 508 -5.53 -19.67 11.48
C GLY A 508 -4.27 -20.12 10.75
N VAL A 509 -4.09 -21.44 10.69
CA VAL A 509 -2.99 -22.08 9.97
C VAL A 509 -3.53 -23.01 8.90
N VAL A 510 -2.91 -22.98 7.73
CA VAL A 510 -3.17 -23.91 6.63
C VAL A 510 -1.99 -24.86 6.46
N THR A 511 -2.30 -26.16 6.46
CA THR A 511 -1.30 -27.23 6.31
C THR A 511 -1.72 -28.24 5.25
N ASP A 512 -0.73 -28.92 4.67
CA ASP A 512 -0.96 -30.09 3.81
C ASP A 512 -1.38 -31.27 4.67
N ARG A 513 -2.50 -31.92 4.31
CA ARG A 513 -3.08 -33.03 5.07
C ARG A 513 -2.17 -34.26 5.14
N GLY A 514 -1.37 -34.50 4.10
CA GLY A 514 -0.53 -35.70 4.01
C GLY A 514 0.78 -35.58 4.77
N SER A 515 1.45 -34.44 4.62
CA SER A 515 2.79 -34.16 5.18
C SER A 515 2.76 -33.37 6.48
N GLY A 516 1.66 -32.67 6.79
CA GLY A 516 1.55 -31.77 7.93
C GLY A 516 2.35 -30.47 7.79
N LYS A 517 3.00 -30.24 6.64
CA LYS A 517 3.79 -29.03 6.41
C LYS A 517 2.89 -27.80 6.25
N PRO A 518 3.33 -26.63 6.74
CA PRO A 518 2.63 -25.37 6.48
C PRO A 518 2.57 -25.05 4.99
N LEU A 519 1.49 -24.39 4.57
CA LEU A 519 1.28 -24.01 3.18
C LEU A 519 1.33 -22.50 3.01
N PRO A 520 2.39 -21.94 2.40
CA PRO A 520 2.42 -20.54 2.01
C PRO A 520 1.52 -20.27 0.81
N ASN A 521 1.22 -19.00 0.55
CA ASN A 521 0.56 -18.54 -0.67
C ASN A 521 -0.80 -19.20 -0.92
N VAL A 522 -1.51 -19.58 0.14
CA VAL A 522 -2.89 -20.03 0.07
C VAL A 522 -3.81 -18.83 0.28
N GLU A 523 -4.73 -18.60 -0.66
CA GLU A 523 -5.74 -17.54 -0.52
C GLU A 523 -6.80 -17.96 0.51
N ILE A 524 -7.09 -17.04 1.43
CA ILE A 524 -8.13 -17.12 2.45
C ILE A 524 -9.11 -15.99 2.20
N ALA A 525 -10.32 -16.33 1.76
CA ALA A 525 -11.39 -15.39 1.49
C ALA A 525 -12.50 -15.51 2.54
N VAL A 526 -12.83 -14.40 3.21
CA VAL A 526 -13.96 -14.34 4.14
C VAL A 526 -15.19 -13.84 3.40
N HIS A 527 -16.27 -14.61 3.42
CA HIS A 527 -17.54 -14.29 2.76
C HIS A 527 -18.65 -14.05 3.79
N ARG A 528 -19.50 -13.06 3.52
CA ARG A 528 -20.75 -12.84 4.27
C ARG A 528 -21.78 -13.91 3.94
N GLU A 529 -22.86 -13.98 4.72
CA GLU A 529 -23.97 -14.93 4.49
C GLU A 529 -24.63 -14.78 3.11
N ASP A 530 -24.61 -13.57 2.53
CA ASP A 530 -25.11 -13.31 1.17
C ASP A 530 -24.16 -13.77 0.05
N GLY A 531 -23.01 -14.33 0.41
CA GLY A 531 -21.98 -14.81 -0.51
C GLY A 531 -20.98 -13.73 -0.97
N SER A 532 -21.20 -12.45 -0.63
CA SER A 532 -20.26 -11.37 -0.96
C SER A 532 -18.92 -11.55 -0.23
N ARG A 533 -17.81 -11.33 -0.95
CA ARG A 533 -16.47 -11.35 -0.36
C ARG A 533 -16.27 -10.10 0.51
N LEU A 534 -15.84 -10.28 1.75
CA LEU A 534 -15.49 -9.22 2.69
C LEU A 534 -14.01 -8.84 2.55
N VAL A 535 -13.12 -9.84 2.62
CA VAL A 535 -11.67 -9.66 2.55
C VAL A 535 -11.03 -10.93 1.98
N ALA A 536 -9.87 -10.78 1.35
CA ALA A 536 -9.00 -11.89 0.97
C ALA A 536 -7.57 -11.59 1.46
N VAL A 537 -6.93 -12.61 2.04
CA VAL A 537 -5.54 -12.57 2.50
C VAL A 537 -4.83 -13.83 2.05
N THR A 538 -3.50 -13.86 2.14
CA THR A 538 -2.70 -15.04 1.81
C THR A 538 -1.92 -15.51 3.04
N THR A 539 -1.65 -16.81 3.11
CA THR A 539 -0.83 -17.37 4.18
C THR A 539 0.64 -17.00 4.02
N ASN A 540 1.30 -16.73 5.15
CA ASN A 540 2.74 -16.48 5.22
C ASN A 540 3.57 -17.78 5.03
N PRO A 541 4.92 -17.74 5.05
CA PRO A 541 5.77 -18.94 4.97
C PRO A 541 5.51 -20.02 6.03
N ALA A 542 4.95 -19.66 7.19
CA ALA A 542 4.54 -20.58 8.25
C ALA A 542 3.11 -21.11 8.08
N GLY A 543 2.44 -20.80 6.96
CA GLY A 543 1.06 -21.21 6.69
C GLY A 543 0.02 -20.43 7.49
N GLU A 544 0.42 -19.39 8.21
CA GLU A 544 -0.46 -18.61 9.07
C GLU A 544 -1.12 -17.48 8.28
N TYR A 545 -2.36 -17.16 8.62
CA TYR A 545 -3.06 -16.01 8.06
C TYR A 545 -3.80 -15.26 9.16
N VAL A 546 -4.04 -13.96 8.91
CA VAL A 546 -5.03 -13.15 9.63
C VAL A 546 -5.86 -12.36 8.65
N ALA A 547 -7.17 -12.38 8.87
CA ALA A 547 -8.14 -11.59 8.15
C ALA A 547 -9.03 -10.83 9.13
N PHE A 548 -9.26 -9.54 8.86
CA PHE A 548 -10.26 -8.81 9.61
C PHE A 548 -11.67 -9.25 9.21
N ALA A 549 -12.54 -9.46 10.20
CA ALA A 549 -13.97 -9.49 9.97
C ALA A 549 -14.73 -8.98 11.21
N PRO A 550 -15.78 -8.15 11.00
CA PRO A 550 -16.52 -7.59 12.12
C PRO A 550 -17.35 -8.68 12.82
N PRO A 551 -17.93 -8.40 14.01
CA PRO A 551 -18.81 -9.33 14.68
C PRO A 551 -19.96 -9.80 13.77
N GLY A 552 -20.16 -11.11 13.64
CA GLY A 552 -21.10 -11.68 12.68
C GLY A 552 -20.84 -13.13 12.31
N ALA A 553 -21.64 -13.66 11.38
CA ALA A 553 -21.48 -15.00 10.82
C ALA A 553 -20.90 -14.91 9.40
N PHE A 554 -19.90 -15.75 9.12
CA PHE A 554 -19.16 -15.75 7.86
C PHE A 554 -18.84 -17.18 7.40
N THR A 555 -18.45 -17.30 6.14
CA THR A 555 -17.81 -18.50 5.60
C THR A 555 -16.40 -18.16 5.17
N VAL A 556 -15.42 -18.88 5.70
CA VAL A 556 -14.02 -18.80 5.26
C VAL A 556 -13.84 -19.80 4.14
N ARG A 557 -13.36 -19.35 2.98
CA ARG A 557 -13.01 -20.19 1.83
C ARG A 557 -11.50 -20.17 1.63
N VAL A 558 -10.95 -21.34 1.31
CA VAL A 558 -9.51 -21.55 1.16
C VAL A 558 -9.22 -22.09 -0.23
N ASN A 559 -8.32 -21.42 -0.94
CA ASN A 559 -7.92 -21.76 -2.30
C ASN A 559 -6.39 -21.74 -2.42
N GLY A 560 -5.80 -22.91 -2.60
CA GLY A 560 -4.36 -23.07 -2.85
C GLY A 560 -4.13 -23.82 -4.16
N VAL A 561 -3.19 -23.34 -4.97
CA VAL A 561 -2.77 -24.04 -6.20
C VAL A 561 -2.27 -25.44 -5.82
N GLY A 562 -2.74 -26.47 -6.53
CA GLY A 562 -2.37 -27.86 -6.20
C GLY A 562 -3.30 -28.55 -5.19
N TYR A 563 -4.30 -27.85 -4.64
CA TYR A 563 -5.15 -28.35 -3.56
C TYR A 563 -6.65 -28.21 -3.84
N ASP A 564 -7.43 -29.08 -3.20
CA ASP A 564 -8.89 -29.01 -3.22
C ASP A 564 -9.37 -27.78 -2.45
N LEU A 565 -10.45 -27.16 -2.92
CA LEU A 565 -11.10 -26.07 -2.22
C LEU A 565 -11.63 -26.56 -0.86
N ALA A 566 -11.44 -25.76 0.18
CA ALA A 566 -12.02 -26.00 1.50
C ALA A 566 -12.81 -24.78 1.97
N SER A 567 -13.77 -25.01 2.85
CA SER A 567 -14.47 -23.91 3.53
C SER A 567 -14.96 -24.32 4.91
N ALA A 568 -15.09 -23.34 5.79
CA ALA A 568 -15.64 -23.53 7.13
C ALA A 568 -16.50 -22.31 7.54
N PRO A 569 -17.66 -22.51 8.18
CA PRO A 569 -18.38 -21.42 8.79
C PRO A 569 -17.64 -20.92 10.04
N VAL A 570 -17.70 -19.63 10.30
CA VAL A 570 -17.15 -19.00 11.51
C VAL A 570 -18.11 -17.94 12.04
N ARG A 571 -18.14 -17.78 13.37
CA ARG A 571 -18.88 -16.70 14.02
C ARG A 571 -17.93 -15.89 14.88
N ILE A 572 -17.84 -14.61 14.59
CA ILE A 572 -16.97 -13.65 15.28
C ILE A 572 -17.81 -12.91 16.31
N GLY A 573 -17.32 -12.88 17.55
CA GLY A 573 -17.96 -12.18 18.67
C GLY A 573 -17.70 -10.67 18.65
N GLU A 574 -18.30 -9.93 19.59
CA GLU A 574 -18.11 -8.48 19.73
C GLU A 574 -16.70 -8.07 20.20
N SER A 575 -15.90 -9.02 20.68
CA SER A 575 -14.50 -8.81 21.04
C SER A 575 -13.70 -10.12 20.89
N GLY A 576 -12.43 -10.00 20.50
CA GLY A 576 -11.48 -11.11 20.38
C GLY A 576 -11.46 -11.80 19.00
N GLY A 577 -10.36 -12.52 18.74
CA GLY A 577 -10.16 -13.28 17.50
C GLY A 577 -10.86 -14.64 17.50
N SER A 578 -11.19 -15.13 16.30
CA SER A 578 -11.61 -16.51 16.04
C SER A 578 -10.53 -17.26 15.27
N THR A 579 -10.23 -18.49 15.66
CA THR A 579 -9.25 -19.34 14.95
C THR A 579 -9.96 -20.35 14.05
N VAL A 580 -9.53 -20.46 12.79
CA VAL A 580 -10.01 -21.48 11.85
C VAL A 580 -8.83 -22.10 11.11
N ASP A 581 -8.48 -23.33 11.46
CA ASP A 581 -7.38 -24.05 10.79
C ASP A 581 -7.88 -24.93 9.64
N PHE A 582 -7.05 -25.07 8.61
CA PHE A 582 -7.35 -25.92 7.46
C PHE A 582 -6.26 -26.95 7.21
N ARG A 583 -6.69 -28.17 6.85
CA ARG A 583 -5.83 -29.25 6.36
C ARG A 583 -6.24 -29.64 4.95
N LEU A 584 -5.50 -29.15 3.96
CA LEU A 584 -5.85 -29.27 2.54
C LEU A 584 -5.38 -30.60 1.95
N THR A 585 -6.18 -31.15 1.04
CA THR A 585 -5.86 -32.38 0.30
C THR A 585 -5.35 -31.98 -1.08
N ARG A 586 -4.29 -32.66 -1.58
CA ARG A 586 -3.78 -32.45 -2.94
C ARG A 586 -4.84 -32.79 -3.98
N SER A 587 -5.04 -31.91 -4.95
CA SER A 587 -6.02 -32.10 -6.02
C SER A 587 -5.59 -33.18 -7.00
N VAL A 588 -6.57 -33.87 -7.58
CA VAL A 588 -6.38 -34.62 -8.82
C VAL A 588 -6.66 -33.72 -10.02
N ALA A 589 -6.21 -34.15 -11.21
CA ALA A 589 -6.45 -33.40 -12.44
C ALA A 589 -7.94 -33.19 -12.69
N ALA A 590 -8.32 -31.93 -12.89
CA ALA A 590 -9.69 -31.53 -13.19
C ALA A 590 -9.73 -30.23 -14.01
N ALA A 591 -10.78 -30.08 -14.81
CA ALA A 591 -11.16 -28.87 -15.52
C ALA A 591 -12.60 -28.52 -15.12
N ALA A 592 -12.80 -27.34 -14.53
CA ALA A 592 -14.12 -26.93 -14.04
C ALA A 592 -14.29 -25.40 -13.95
N LYS A 593 -15.55 -24.95 -13.98
CA LYS A 593 -15.94 -23.61 -13.56
C LYS A 593 -16.09 -23.50 -12.05
N GLY A 594 -16.22 -22.29 -11.52
CA GLY A 594 -16.42 -22.03 -10.09
C GLY A 594 -15.13 -22.06 -9.26
N ARG A 595 -13.97 -22.12 -9.92
CA ARG A 595 -12.64 -22.00 -9.31
C ARG A 595 -11.93 -20.77 -9.91
N THR A 596 -10.91 -20.29 -9.20
CA THR A 596 -9.95 -19.28 -9.67
C THR A 596 -8.54 -19.74 -9.33
N VAL A 597 -7.52 -19.19 -9.99
CA VAL A 597 -6.13 -19.33 -9.55
C VAL A 597 -5.85 -18.22 -8.53
N PRO A 598 -5.39 -18.52 -7.31
CA PRO A 598 -5.20 -17.50 -6.29
C PRO A 598 -4.03 -16.58 -6.65
N GLY A 599 -4.22 -15.27 -6.53
CA GLY A 599 -3.18 -14.27 -6.70
C GLY A 599 -3.75 -12.85 -6.76
N PRO A 600 -2.97 -11.82 -6.38
CA PRO A 600 -3.45 -10.44 -6.33
C PRO A 600 -3.70 -9.83 -7.71
N ILE A 601 -3.15 -10.43 -8.77
CA ILE A 601 -3.37 -10.01 -10.17
C ILE A 601 -4.27 -10.99 -10.96
N SER A 602 -4.83 -12.00 -10.31
CA SER A 602 -5.71 -12.99 -10.97
C SER A 602 -6.91 -12.28 -11.61
N GLN A 603 -7.07 -12.53 -12.90
CA GLN A 603 -8.10 -11.91 -13.73
C GLN A 603 -9.29 -12.87 -13.96
N ALA A 604 -9.09 -14.18 -13.81
CA ALA A 604 -10.16 -15.13 -14.02
C ALA A 604 -11.25 -15.00 -12.96
N THR A 605 -12.49 -15.14 -13.41
CA THR A 605 -13.66 -15.19 -12.54
C THR A 605 -14.17 -16.62 -12.42
N ALA A 606 -15.10 -16.85 -11.49
CA ALA A 606 -15.78 -18.13 -11.34
C ALA A 606 -16.51 -18.62 -12.61
N SER A 607 -16.69 -17.76 -13.62
CA SER A 607 -17.31 -18.11 -14.91
C SER A 607 -16.34 -18.76 -15.92
N ASP A 608 -15.04 -18.62 -15.69
CA ASP A 608 -13.97 -19.19 -16.50
C ASP A 608 -13.68 -20.65 -16.11
N ILE A 609 -12.91 -21.35 -16.96
CA ILE A 609 -12.58 -22.76 -16.71
C ILE A 609 -11.15 -22.85 -16.19
N VAL A 610 -10.98 -23.41 -15.00
CA VAL A 610 -9.67 -23.70 -14.43
C VAL A 610 -9.32 -25.16 -14.69
N LEU A 611 -8.20 -25.40 -15.39
CA LEU A 611 -7.53 -26.69 -15.47
C LEU A 611 -6.47 -26.74 -14.35
N ALA A 612 -6.62 -27.65 -13.40
CA ALA A 612 -5.70 -27.79 -12.28
C ALA A 612 -5.36 -29.25 -11.99
N ASN A 613 -4.20 -29.48 -11.40
CA ASN A 613 -3.79 -30.76 -10.82
C ASN A 613 -3.08 -30.52 -9.48
N ASP A 614 -2.26 -31.47 -9.02
CA ASP A 614 -1.47 -31.41 -7.80
C ASP A 614 -0.23 -30.51 -7.87
N LEU A 615 0.14 -30.01 -9.06
CA LEU A 615 1.38 -29.26 -9.31
C LEU A 615 1.15 -27.85 -9.88
N LEU A 616 0.03 -27.57 -10.54
CA LEU A 616 -0.27 -26.27 -11.15
C LEU A 616 -1.78 -26.02 -11.32
N ALA A 617 -2.14 -24.78 -11.61
CA ALA A 617 -3.45 -24.40 -12.11
C ALA A 617 -3.34 -23.36 -13.24
N LEU A 618 -4.16 -23.53 -14.29
CA LEU A 618 -4.28 -22.65 -15.45
C LEU A 618 -5.75 -22.26 -15.65
N ALA A 619 -6.06 -20.97 -15.68
CA ALA A 619 -7.39 -20.47 -16.02
C ALA A 619 -7.49 -20.12 -17.51
N ILE A 620 -8.56 -20.60 -18.17
CA ILE A 620 -8.91 -20.26 -19.55
C ILE A 620 -10.20 -19.44 -19.54
N SER A 621 -10.16 -18.25 -20.14
CA SER A 621 -11.32 -17.37 -20.30
C SER A 621 -12.48 -18.11 -20.98
N ALA A 622 -13.62 -18.20 -20.31
CA ALA A 622 -14.87 -18.77 -20.83
C ALA A 622 -16.07 -17.82 -20.69
N GLY A 623 -15.83 -16.59 -20.26
CA GLY A 623 -16.83 -15.55 -20.05
C GLY A 623 -16.21 -14.21 -19.64
N SER A 624 -15.03 -14.21 -19.03
CA SER A 624 -14.36 -12.97 -18.62
C SER A 624 -13.78 -12.21 -19.81
N THR A 625 -13.95 -10.89 -19.75
CA THR A 625 -13.33 -9.95 -20.68
C THR A 625 -12.28 -9.16 -19.94
N ASP A 626 -11.08 -9.18 -20.49
CA ASP A 626 -10.00 -8.30 -20.06
C ASP A 626 -10.23 -6.92 -20.70
N SER A 627 -10.18 -5.87 -19.87
CA SER A 627 -10.38 -4.49 -20.27
C SER A 627 -9.36 -3.98 -21.28
N GLN A 628 -8.14 -4.55 -21.29
CA GLN A 628 -7.10 -4.27 -22.28
C GLN A 628 -7.36 -4.99 -23.61
N LEU A 629 -8.23 -6.02 -23.61
CA LEU A 629 -8.56 -6.89 -24.76
C LEU A 629 -10.06 -6.98 -25.07
N PRO A 630 -10.77 -5.86 -25.23
CA PRO A 630 -12.21 -5.88 -25.38
C PRO A 630 -12.64 -6.73 -26.59
N GLY A 631 -13.42 -7.79 -26.30
CA GLY A 631 -14.06 -8.63 -27.32
C GLY A 631 -13.18 -9.70 -27.96
N VAL A 632 -11.97 -9.98 -27.44
CA VAL A 632 -11.10 -11.07 -27.95
C VAL A 632 -10.41 -11.88 -26.85
N THR A 633 -10.82 -11.74 -25.59
CA THR A 633 -10.25 -12.49 -24.45
C THR A 633 -10.66 -13.97 -24.42
N LEU A 634 -11.83 -14.30 -24.98
CA LEU A 634 -12.40 -15.65 -24.92
C LEU A 634 -11.40 -16.72 -25.38
N GLY A 635 -11.25 -17.78 -24.59
CA GLY A 635 -10.39 -18.93 -24.88
C GLY A 635 -8.91 -18.75 -24.56
N LYS A 636 -8.49 -17.60 -24.04
CA LYS A 636 -7.09 -17.34 -23.67
C LYS A 636 -6.77 -17.79 -22.24
N PRO A 637 -5.54 -18.23 -21.98
CA PRO A 637 -4.95 -18.21 -20.64
C PRO A 637 -5.09 -16.83 -20.00
N LEU A 638 -5.63 -16.81 -18.78
CA LEU A 638 -5.71 -15.62 -17.95
C LEU A 638 -4.70 -15.70 -16.81
N ASP A 639 -4.75 -16.80 -16.06
CA ASP A 639 -3.97 -16.97 -14.85
C ASP A 639 -3.22 -18.30 -14.91
N LEU A 640 -2.00 -18.34 -14.37
CA LEU A 640 -1.17 -19.55 -14.30
C LEU A 640 -0.27 -19.50 -13.08
N ALA A 641 -0.30 -20.55 -12.27
CA ALA A 641 0.58 -20.67 -11.11
C ALA A 641 1.02 -22.11 -10.86
N ALA A 642 2.23 -22.26 -10.31
CA ALA A 642 2.73 -23.50 -9.74
C ALA A 642 2.26 -23.67 -8.29
N VAL A 643 2.20 -24.90 -7.81
CA VAL A 643 1.86 -25.18 -6.40
C VAL A 643 2.82 -24.48 -5.44
N GLY A 644 2.26 -23.85 -4.40
CA GLY A 644 3.02 -23.08 -3.41
C GLY A 644 3.27 -21.63 -3.80
N HIS A 645 2.74 -21.20 -4.95
CA HIS A 645 2.88 -19.85 -5.46
C HIS A 645 1.52 -19.22 -5.79
N LEU A 646 1.53 -17.89 -5.91
CA LEU A 646 0.39 -17.11 -6.39
C LEU A 646 0.51 -16.89 -7.90
N ASP A 647 -0.62 -16.64 -8.53
CA ASP A 647 -0.68 -16.20 -9.93
C ASP A 647 0.13 -14.92 -10.13
N GLN A 648 0.97 -14.96 -11.17
CA GLN A 648 1.76 -13.83 -11.65
C GLN A 648 1.72 -13.74 -13.18
N LEU A 649 0.90 -14.56 -13.84
CA LEU A 649 0.73 -14.44 -15.27
C LEU A 649 -0.11 -13.19 -15.53
N ASP A 650 0.46 -12.18 -16.17
CA ASP A 650 -0.37 -11.09 -16.69
C ASP A 650 -1.07 -11.56 -17.97
N TRP A 651 -0.30 -12.04 -18.96
CA TRP A 651 -0.90 -12.45 -20.22
C TRP A 651 -0.13 -13.48 -21.06
N MET A 652 -0.89 -14.40 -21.67
CA MET A 652 -0.42 -15.37 -22.66
C MET A 652 -1.43 -15.51 -23.80
N ASN A 653 -0.96 -15.47 -25.04
CA ASN A 653 -1.82 -15.56 -26.23
C ASN A 653 -1.55 -16.81 -27.04
N LEU A 654 -2.53 -17.71 -27.09
CA LEU A 654 -2.40 -19.04 -27.69
C LEU A 654 -3.63 -19.39 -28.54
N PRO A 655 -3.54 -19.42 -29.88
CA PRO A 655 -2.43 -18.99 -30.75
C PRO A 655 -2.76 -17.69 -31.51
N TYR A 656 -1.83 -17.24 -32.35
CA TYR A 656 -2.11 -16.26 -33.42
C TYR A 656 -1.97 -16.90 -34.83
N ALA A 657 -2.59 -16.28 -35.84
CA ALA A 657 -2.45 -16.60 -37.26
C ALA A 657 -2.45 -15.31 -38.09
N SER A 658 -1.27 -14.90 -38.58
CA SER A 658 -1.05 -13.61 -39.24
C SER A 658 -0.68 -13.75 -40.72
N ALA A 659 -1.21 -12.86 -41.56
CA ALA A 659 -0.87 -12.80 -42.98
C ALA A 659 0.57 -12.33 -43.25
N ALA A 660 1.14 -11.53 -42.34
CA ALA A 660 2.51 -11.05 -42.40
C ALA A 660 3.32 -11.57 -41.20
N GLN A 661 4.65 -11.61 -41.34
CA GLN A 661 5.52 -11.96 -40.21
C GLN A 661 5.30 -10.96 -39.09
N PRO A 662 4.92 -11.40 -37.87
CA PRO A 662 4.70 -10.50 -36.76
C PRO A 662 5.97 -9.71 -36.40
N ARG A 663 5.83 -8.40 -36.21
CA ARG A 663 6.89 -7.46 -35.83
C ARG A 663 6.27 -6.34 -34.98
N GLY A 664 7.09 -5.58 -34.27
CA GLY A 664 6.65 -4.46 -33.42
C GLY A 664 6.99 -4.67 -31.93
N GLY A 665 6.63 -3.71 -31.10
CA GLY A 665 6.90 -3.74 -29.65
C GLY A 665 5.64 -3.92 -28.80
N ASN A 666 4.59 -4.52 -29.35
CA ASN A 666 3.33 -4.66 -28.64
C ASN A 666 2.56 -5.93 -29.02
N ALA A 667 2.29 -6.81 -28.06
CA ALA A 667 1.61 -8.06 -28.33
C ALA A 667 0.09 -7.95 -28.51
N TRP A 668 -0.55 -6.81 -28.18
CA TRP A 668 -1.96 -6.54 -28.55
C TRP A 668 -2.18 -6.56 -30.08
N GLN A 669 -1.11 -6.57 -30.88
CA GLN A 669 -1.20 -6.71 -32.33
C GLN A 669 -1.49 -8.15 -32.79
N GLN A 670 -1.27 -9.17 -31.95
CA GLN A 670 -1.38 -10.57 -32.34
C GLN A 670 -2.72 -11.24 -31.97
N LEU A 671 -3.80 -10.47 -31.97
CA LEU A 671 -5.16 -10.90 -31.63
C LEU A 671 -5.90 -11.50 -32.82
N THR A 672 -5.15 -12.18 -33.68
CA THR A 672 -5.59 -12.57 -35.03
C THR A 672 -6.35 -13.88 -35.07
N VAL A 673 -6.54 -14.54 -33.93
CA VAL A 673 -7.46 -15.67 -33.76
C VAL A 673 -8.53 -15.25 -32.77
N ARG A 674 -9.79 -15.36 -33.19
CA ARG A 674 -10.95 -15.04 -32.35
C ARG A 674 -11.72 -16.32 -32.05
N ALA A 675 -11.72 -16.72 -30.77
CA ALA A 675 -12.58 -17.79 -30.30
C ALA A 675 -14.04 -17.36 -30.33
N THR A 676 -14.92 -18.30 -30.65
CA THR A 676 -16.37 -18.16 -30.60
C THR A 676 -17.00 -19.09 -29.56
N THR A 677 -16.34 -20.19 -29.22
CA THR A 677 -16.82 -21.13 -28.20
C THR A 677 -15.69 -21.63 -27.31
N VAL A 678 -16.02 -21.90 -26.05
CA VAL A 678 -15.16 -22.54 -25.03
C VAL A 678 -16.00 -23.58 -24.31
N GLU A 679 -15.60 -24.84 -24.43
CA GLU A 679 -16.40 -26.00 -24.01
C GLU A 679 -15.56 -26.94 -23.14
N LEU A 680 -16.14 -27.37 -22.02
CA LEU A 680 -15.58 -28.47 -21.23
C LEU A 680 -15.94 -29.79 -21.95
N VAL A 681 -14.95 -30.44 -22.57
CA VAL A 681 -15.19 -31.65 -23.39
C VAL A 681 -15.04 -32.93 -22.60
N SER A 682 -14.27 -32.91 -21.52
CA SER A 682 -14.17 -33.98 -20.52
C SER A 682 -13.81 -33.36 -19.16
N PRO A 683 -13.85 -34.11 -18.04
CA PRO A 683 -13.45 -33.60 -16.73
C PRO A 683 -12.00 -33.11 -16.65
N THR A 684 -11.18 -33.32 -17.68
CA THR A 684 -9.76 -32.92 -17.72
C THR A 684 -9.38 -32.17 -19.00
N GLU A 685 -10.35 -31.84 -19.87
CA GLU A 685 -10.06 -31.23 -21.16
C GLU A 685 -11.05 -30.11 -21.53
N VAL A 686 -10.51 -29.05 -22.12
CA VAL A 686 -11.24 -27.87 -22.59
C VAL A 686 -10.96 -27.67 -24.07
N ARG A 687 -12.00 -27.43 -24.85
CA ARG A 687 -11.89 -27.10 -26.28
C ARG A 687 -12.30 -25.65 -26.51
N VAL A 688 -11.44 -24.92 -27.20
CA VAL A 688 -11.66 -23.56 -27.68
C VAL A 688 -11.74 -23.61 -29.20
N SER A 689 -12.85 -23.12 -29.78
CA SER A 689 -13.04 -23.09 -31.23
C SER A 689 -13.20 -21.66 -31.73
N GLY A 690 -12.64 -21.37 -32.89
CA GLY A 690 -12.66 -20.04 -33.49
C GLY A 690 -12.13 -20.05 -34.92
N ALA A 691 -11.73 -18.88 -35.40
CA ALA A 691 -11.13 -18.71 -36.71
C ALA A 691 -10.10 -17.57 -36.70
N SER A 692 -9.24 -17.55 -37.71
CA SER A 692 -8.38 -16.40 -37.96
C SER A 692 -9.20 -15.22 -38.48
N THR A 693 -8.94 -14.03 -37.95
CA THR A 693 -9.49 -12.76 -38.43
C THR A 693 -8.58 -12.10 -39.47
N ALA A 694 -7.30 -12.49 -39.52
CA ALA A 694 -6.31 -11.93 -40.46
C ALA A 694 -6.13 -12.78 -41.73
N VAL A 695 -6.41 -14.09 -41.65
CA VAL A 695 -6.28 -15.02 -42.77
C VAL A 695 -7.62 -15.71 -43.02
N ALA A 696 -8.28 -15.33 -44.11
CA ALA A 696 -9.58 -15.88 -44.47
C ALA A 696 -9.55 -17.41 -44.59
N ASP A 697 -10.66 -18.03 -44.19
CA ASP A 697 -10.92 -19.47 -44.29
C ASP A 697 -10.02 -20.37 -43.43
N ILE A 698 -9.29 -19.81 -42.46
CA ILE A 698 -8.54 -20.60 -41.48
C ILE A 698 -9.37 -20.78 -40.21
N GLY A 699 -9.91 -21.98 -40.03
CA GLY A 699 -10.50 -22.42 -38.77
C GLY A 699 -9.42 -22.78 -37.76
N VAL A 700 -9.65 -22.47 -36.48
CA VAL A 700 -8.66 -22.70 -35.41
C VAL A 700 -9.34 -23.35 -34.22
N VAL A 701 -8.83 -24.51 -33.80
CA VAL A 701 -9.34 -25.23 -32.62
C VAL A 701 -8.18 -25.55 -31.69
N THR A 702 -8.22 -25.05 -30.46
CA THR A 702 -7.25 -25.38 -29.40
C THR A 702 -7.89 -26.31 -28.38
N THR A 703 -7.24 -27.44 -28.08
CA THR A 703 -7.64 -28.33 -26.98
C THR A 703 -6.60 -28.29 -25.87
N PHE A 704 -7.04 -27.97 -24.66
CA PHE A 704 -6.24 -27.98 -23.44
C PHE A 704 -6.54 -29.26 -22.67
N GLY A 705 -5.51 -29.88 -22.07
CA GLY A 705 -5.65 -31.10 -21.28
C GLY A 705 -4.69 -31.16 -20.10
N VAL A 706 -5.19 -31.57 -18.93
CA VAL A 706 -4.42 -31.67 -17.68
C VAL A 706 -4.40 -33.10 -17.13
N ARG A 707 -3.28 -33.51 -16.50
CA ARG A 707 -3.13 -34.81 -15.83
C ARG A 707 -2.41 -34.66 -14.49
N THR A 708 -2.71 -35.54 -13.54
CA THR A 708 -2.05 -35.56 -12.22
C THR A 708 -0.58 -35.93 -12.38
N GLY A 709 0.30 -35.26 -11.64
CA GLY A 709 1.74 -35.45 -11.66
C GLY A 709 2.48 -34.80 -12.83
N GLU A 710 1.78 -34.07 -13.71
CA GLU A 710 2.41 -33.34 -14.82
C GLU A 710 2.53 -31.84 -14.48
N PRO A 711 3.73 -31.23 -14.51
CA PRO A 711 3.90 -29.80 -14.22
C PRO A 711 3.55 -28.91 -15.42
N TRP A 712 2.63 -29.35 -16.28
CA TRP A 712 2.14 -28.60 -17.43
C TRP A 712 0.69 -28.94 -17.81
N VAL A 713 0.05 -28.04 -18.57
CA VAL A 713 -1.16 -28.30 -19.35
C VAL A 713 -0.77 -28.52 -20.81
N ARG A 714 -1.27 -29.58 -21.44
CA ARG A 714 -1.09 -29.78 -22.89
C ARG A 714 -2.00 -28.83 -23.63
N ALA A 715 -1.50 -28.16 -24.66
CA ALA A 715 -2.27 -27.30 -25.55
C ALA A 715 -1.97 -27.67 -27.02
N THR A 716 -2.97 -28.24 -27.68
CA THR A 716 -2.88 -28.62 -29.10
C THR A 716 -3.80 -27.74 -29.93
N THR A 717 -3.23 -26.93 -30.81
CA THR A 717 -4.01 -26.14 -31.78
C THR A 717 -3.97 -26.81 -33.14
N VAL A 718 -5.15 -27.02 -33.74
CA VAL A 718 -5.30 -27.42 -35.13
C VAL A 718 -5.76 -26.22 -35.96
N PHE A 719 -4.97 -25.86 -36.97
CA PHE A 719 -5.32 -24.90 -38.01
C PHE A 719 -5.82 -25.66 -39.22
N THR A 720 -7.03 -25.38 -39.69
CA THR A 720 -7.64 -26.05 -40.84
C THR A 720 -8.00 -25.06 -41.91
N ASN A 721 -7.55 -25.30 -43.15
CA ASN A 721 -7.97 -24.49 -44.29
C ASN A 721 -9.33 -24.98 -44.81
N THR A 722 -10.40 -24.24 -44.49
CA THR A 722 -11.78 -24.54 -44.90
C THR A 722 -12.15 -23.91 -46.25
N GLY A 723 -11.20 -23.21 -46.88
CA GLY A 723 -11.40 -22.52 -48.15
C GLY A 723 -11.10 -23.40 -49.37
N THR A 724 -11.09 -22.76 -50.54
CA THR A 724 -10.85 -23.42 -51.84
C THR A 724 -9.45 -23.18 -52.42
N ALA A 725 -8.64 -22.32 -51.79
CA ALA A 725 -7.30 -21.98 -52.23
C ALA A 725 -6.26 -22.27 -51.13
N ALA A 726 -5.01 -22.52 -51.52
CA ALA A 726 -3.92 -22.65 -50.55
C ALA A 726 -3.71 -21.33 -49.79
N ARG A 727 -3.41 -21.43 -48.49
CA ARG A 727 -3.17 -20.29 -47.61
C ARG A 727 -1.77 -20.39 -47.01
N THR A 728 -0.97 -19.34 -47.16
CA THR A 728 0.33 -19.20 -46.49
C THR A 728 0.22 -18.14 -45.42
N PHE A 729 0.65 -18.45 -44.20
CA PHE A 729 0.56 -17.54 -43.07
C PHE A 729 1.59 -17.87 -41.98
N TRP A 730 1.79 -16.91 -41.08
CA TRP A 730 2.62 -17.05 -39.89
C TRP A 730 1.76 -17.44 -38.71
N LEU A 731 2.26 -18.34 -37.88
CA LEU A 731 1.63 -18.77 -36.64
C LEU A 731 2.64 -18.83 -35.50
N GLY A 732 2.10 -18.83 -34.28
CA GLY A 732 2.86 -19.03 -33.06
C GLY A 732 2.04 -18.62 -31.83
N ASP A 733 2.75 -18.42 -30.73
CA ASP A 733 2.21 -17.97 -29.45
C ASP A 733 2.96 -16.73 -28.98
N VAL A 734 2.36 -16.00 -28.04
CA VAL A 734 2.97 -14.80 -27.44
C VAL A 734 2.95 -14.90 -25.93
N VAL A 735 4.05 -14.48 -25.31
CA VAL A 735 4.18 -14.29 -23.86
C VAL A 735 4.49 -12.83 -23.59
N ASP A 736 3.79 -12.26 -22.62
CA ASP A 736 4.04 -10.94 -22.07
C ASP A 736 4.65 -11.05 -20.66
N HIS A 737 5.62 -10.18 -20.36
CA HIS A 737 6.21 -10.04 -19.04
C HIS A 737 6.37 -8.56 -18.68
N ASP A 738 5.28 -7.91 -18.32
CA ASP A 738 5.30 -6.52 -17.84
C ASP A 738 5.30 -6.40 -16.30
N GLY A 739 5.10 -7.54 -15.62
CA GLY A 739 5.25 -7.65 -14.17
C GLY A 739 6.67 -7.28 -13.72
N THR A 740 6.75 -6.51 -12.64
CA THR A 740 8.03 -6.09 -12.05
C THR A 740 8.89 -7.31 -11.70
N GLY A 741 10.14 -7.35 -12.19
CA GLY A 741 11.08 -8.45 -11.94
C GLY A 741 10.95 -9.64 -12.90
N GLN A 742 9.85 -9.74 -13.67
CA GLN A 742 9.65 -10.80 -14.65
C GLN A 742 10.57 -10.63 -15.86
N ARG A 743 10.91 -11.76 -16.51
CA ARG A 743 11.84 -11.77 -17.65
C ARG A 743 11.46 -12.87 -18.63
N SER A 744 11.55 -12.62 -19.93
CA SER A 744 11.48 -13.68 -20.94
C SER A 744 12.83 -14.41 -21.11
N GLY A 745 12.77 -15.66 -21.54
CA GLY A 745 13.95 -16.48 -21.82
C GLY A 745 13.77 -17.35 -23.07
N VAL A 746 14.85 -17.53 -23.82
CA VAL A 746 14.86 -18.38 -25.02
C VAL A 746 15.94 -19.45 -24.88
N ALA A 747 15.63 -20.67 -25.30
CA ALA A 747 16.55 -21.79 -25.20
C ALA A 747 17.92 -21.49 -25.83
N GLY A 748 18.98 -21.53 -25.02
CA GLY A 748 20.36 -21.26 -25.43
C GLY A 748 20.74 -19.78 -25.48
N HIS A 749 19.84 -18.87 -25.12
CA HIS A 749 20.08 -17.42 -25.06
C HIS A 749 19.89 -16.83 -23.65
N GLY A 750 19.50 -17.65 -22.68
CA GLY A 750 19.24 -17.21 -21.31
C GLY A 750 18.09 -16.19 -21.25
N THR A 751 18.20 -15.23 -20.34
CA THR A 751 17.30 -14.09 -20.25
C THR A 751 17.44 -13.16 -21.45
N ILE A 752 16.32 -12.80 -22.08
CA ILE A 752 16.27 -11.85 -23.20
C ILE A 752 15.72 -10.49 -22.73
N THR A 753 16.60 -9.56 -22.38
CA THR A 753 16.24 -8.16 -22.11
C THR A 753 16.35 -7.33 -23.38
N ALA A 754 15.32 -7.35 -24.22
CA ALA A 754 15.34 -6.67 -25.50
C ALA A 754 14.94 -5.20 -25.37
N SER A 755 15.86 -4.29 -25.04
CA SER A 755 15.59 -2.84 -25.19
C SER A 755 15.31 -2.43 -26.65
N ALA A 756 15.67 -3.29 -27.62
CA ALA A 756 15.38 -3.17 -29.04
C ALA A 756 14.94 -4.52 -29.65
N PRO A 757 14.16 -4.53 -30.75
CA PRO A 757 13.75 -5.74 -31.47
C PRO A 757 14.88 -6.71 -31.82
N ALA A 758 14.71 -8.00 -31.56
CA ALA A 758 15.68 -9.05 -31.90
C ALA A 758 14.99 -10.39 -32.27
N ASP A 759 15.62 -11.12 -33.20
CA ASP A 759 15.24 -12.49 -33.56
C ASP A 759 16.24 -13.49 -32.94
N PHE A 760 15.72 -14.56 -32.36
CA PHE A 760 16.47 -15.64 -31.71
C PHE A 760 16.11 -16.98 -32.35
N THR A 761 17.11 -17.83 -32.54
CA THR A 761 16.91 -19.24 -32.92
C THR A 761 17.08 -20.10 -31.69
N PRO A 762 16.01 -20.70 -31.14
CA PRO A 762 16.09 -21.54 -29.94
C PRO A 762 16.93 -22.80 -30.20
N THR A 763 17.78 -23.15 -29.24
CA THR A 763 18.58 -24.40 -29.27
C THR A 763 17.78 -25.64 -28.82
N ALA A 764 16.66 -25.41 -28.14
CA ALA A 764 15.66 -26.40 -27.75
C ALA A 764 14.27 -25.81 -27.98
N PRO A 765 13.21 -26.63 -28.13
CA PRO A 765 11.90 -26.16 -28.58
C PRO A 765 11.09 -25.52 -27.42
N TRP A 766 11.62 -24.50 -26.76
CA TRP A 766 10.89 -23.78 -25.70
C TRP A 766 11.11 -22.27 -25.72
N LEU A 767 10.08 -21.55 -25.28
CA LEU A 767 10.08 -20.14 -24.89
C LEU A 767 9.66 -20.07 -23.42
N GLY A 768 10.36 -19.31 -22.60
CA GLY A 768 10.13 -19.22 -21.16
C GLY A 768 9.85 -17.79 -20.69
N MET A 769 9.26 -17.70 -19.50
CA MET A 769 9.10 -16.47 -18.73
C MET A 769 9.30 -16.78 -17.25
N THR A 770 9.97 -15.91 -16.50
CA THR A 770 10.03 -16.00 -15.05
C THR A 770 8.85 -15.28 -14.41
N GLY A 771 8.38 -15.78 -13.27
CA GLY A 771 7.68 -14.92 -12.32
C GLY A 771 8.62 -13.86 -11.76
N SER A 772 8.06 -12.95 -10.97
CA SER A 772 8.86 -12.16 -10.05
C SER A 772 9.44 -13.05 -8.96
N ASP A 773 8.83 -14.21 -8.66
CA ASP A 773 9.34 -15.23 -7.72
C ASP A 773 10.07 -16.39 -8.37
N ARG A 774 10.24 -17.46 -7.60
CA ARG A 774 10.86 -18.71 -8.04
C ARG A 774 10.01 -19.47 -9.06
N GLN A 775 8.90 -18.91 -9.57
CA GLN A 775 8.16 -19.52 -10.66
C GLN A 775 8.87 -19.34 -12.00
N THR A 776 8.81 -20.40 -12.82
CA THR A 776 9.20 -20.35 -14.22
C THR A 776 8.10 -20.96 -15.05
N TYR A 777 7.65 -20.17 -16.02
CA TYR A 777 6.63 -20.51 -16.98
C TYR A 777 7.29 -20.90 -18.30
N GLY A 778 6.71 -21.87 -19.01
CA GLY A 778 7.28 -22.36 -20.26
C GLY A 778 6.22 -22.75 -21.29
N LEU A 779 6.44 -22.36 -22.53
CA LEU A 779 5.81 -22.94 -23.71
C LEU A 779 6.79 -23.93 -24.33
N LEU A 780 6.61 -25.23 -24.04
CA LEU A 780 7.46 -26.31 -24.54
C LEU A 780 6.78 -26.97 -25.75
N TYR A 781 7.37 -26.80 -26.93
CA TYR A 781 6.85 -27.31 -28.19
C TYR A 781 7.34 -28.73 -28.46
N ASP A 782 6.48 -29.56 -29.05
CA ASP A 782 6.84 -30.94 -29.40
C ASP A 782 7.79 -30.99 -30.61
N GLU A 783 7.77 -29.97 -31.47
CA GLU A 783 8.60 -29.89 -32.67
C GLU A 783 9.48 -28.62 -32.71
N PRO A 784 10.77 -28.74 -33.08
CA PRO A 784 11.63 -27.60 -33.33
C PRO A 784 11.27 -26.89 -34.64
N GLY A 785 11.91 -25.77 -34.95
CA GLY A 785 11.74 -25.06 -36.23
C GLY A 785 10.82 -23.84 -36.16
N PHE A 786 10.92 -23.07 -35.08
CA PHE A 786 10.38 -21.72 -34.98
C PHE A 786 11.50 -20.75 -34.62
N THR A 787 11.34 -19.48 -34.97
CA THR A 787 12.16 -18.38 -34.44
C THR A 787 11.41 -17.72 -33.29
N VAL A 788 12.12 -17.10 -32.36
CA VAL A 788 11.52 -16.20 -31.37
C VAL A 788 11.86 -14.77 -31.74
N TYR A 789 10.85 -13.93 -31.89
CA TYR A 789 11.05 -12.49 -31.97
C TYR A 789 10.74 -11.87 -30.61
N ALA A 790 11.61 -11.00 -30.11
CA ALA A 790 11.38 -10.28 -28.86
C ALA A 790 11.64 -8.78 -29.01
N CYS A 791 10.85 -7.98 -28.29
CA CYS A 791 10.99 -6.53 -28.23
C CYS A 791 10.36 -6.03 -26.93
N GLY A 792 11.14 -5.38 -26.07
CA GLY A 792 10.69 -4.95 -24.75
C GLY A 792 10.26 -6.14 -23.89
N ILE A 793 9.04 -6.05 -23.38
CA ILE A 793 8.38 -7.01 -22.47
C ILE A 793 7.69 -8.18 -23.21
N TRP A 794 7.88 -8.31 -24.52
CA TRP A 794 7.16 -9.30 -25.33
C TRP A 794 8.11 -10.29 -26.02
N ALA A 795 7.72 -11.56 -26.04
CA ALA A 795 8.36 -12.60 -26.85
C ALA A 795 7.33 -13.44 -27.60
N MET A 796 7.55 -13.67 -28.90
CA MET A 796 6.63 -14.42 -29.75
C MET A 796 7.36 -15.49 -30.56
N THR A 797 6.82 -16.71 -30.56
CA THR A 797 7.30 -17.76 -31.46
C THR A 797 6.74 -17.54 -32.86
N GLN A 798 7.51 -17.87 -33.90
CA GLN A 798 7.16 -17.59 -35.29
C GLN A 798 7.51 -18.78 -36.19
N ARG A 799 6.52 -19.28 -36.93
CA ARG A 799 6.69 -20.26 -38.00
C ARG A 799 5.78 -19.90 -39.16
N GLN A 800 6.30 -19.95 -40.39
CA GLN A 800 5.49 -19.82 -41.59
C GLN A 800 5.09 -21.21 -42.09
N ILE A 801 3.82 -21.38 -42.47
CA ILE A 801 3.31 -22.61 -43.08
C ILE A 801 2.46 -22.30 -44.31
N THR A 802 2.24 -23.31 -45.14
CA THR A 802 1.28 -23.29 -46.25
C THR A 802 0.33 -24.47 -46.14
N LEU A 803 -0.98 -24.22 -46.15
CA LEU A 803 -2.02 -25.24 -46.10
C LEU A 803 -2.80 -25.29 -47.41
N ALA A 804 -2.81 -26.45 -48.06
CA ALA A 804 -3.72 -26.74 -49.17
C ALA A 804 -5.19 -26.75 -48.69
N PRO A 805 -6.17 -26.57 -49.60
CA PRO A 805 -7.59 -26.71 -49.27
C PRO A 805 -7.88 -28.04 -48.55
N GLY A 806 -8.58 -27.98 -47.41
CA GLY A 806 -8.91 -29.15 -46.59
C GLY A 806 -7.75 -29.72 -45.76
N ALA A 807 -6.52 -29.22 -45.92
CA ALA A 807 -5.39 -29.63 -45.09
C ALA A 807 -5.44 -28.98 -43.70
N ALA A 808 -4.82 -29.63 -42.73
CA ALA A 808 -4.66 -29.14 -41.38
C ALA A 808 -3.21 -29.22 -40.91
N PHE A 809 -2.82 -28.30 -40.02
CA PHE A 809 -1.55 -28.33 -39.31
C PHE A 809 -1.78 -28.27 -37.80
N THR A 810 -1.01 -29.04 -37.06
CA THR A 810 -1.13 -29.17 -35.61
C THR A 810 0.08 -28.54 -34.93
N LEU A 811 -0.17 -27.53 -34.08
CA LEU A 811 0.80 -26.96 -33.16
C LEU A 811 0.55 -27.54 -31.76
N ALA A 812 1.41 -28.48 -31.34
CA ALA A 812 1.36 -29.08 -30.01
C ALA A 812 2.42 -28.45 -29.09
N ARG A 813 1.99 -28.02 -27.90
CA ARG A 813 2.86 -27.55 -26.83
C ARG A 813 2.36 -27.95 -25.45
N ARG A 814 3.25 -27.84 -24.47
CA ARG A 814 3.00 -27.94 -23.03
C ARG A 814 3.17 -26.55 -22.42
N ILE A 815 2.19 -26.10 -21.64
CA ILE A 815 2.20 -24.85 -20.89
C ILE A 815 2.59 -25.21 -19.46
N ALA A 816 3.84 -24.97 -19.08
CA ALA A 816 4.40 -25.34 -17.79
C ALA A 816 4.41 -24.16 -16.81
N ALA A 817 4.28 -24.49 -15.53
CA ALA A 817 4.57 -23.61 -14.40
C ALA A 817 5.25 -24.43 -13.30
N VAL A 818 6.45 -24.03 -12.89
CA VAL A 818 7.27 -24.77 -11.92
C VAL A 818 8.03 -23.86 -10.98
N ASP A 819 8.31 -24.32 -9.76
CA ASP A 819 9.31 -23.72 -8.87
C ASP A 819 10.71 -24.07 -9.41
N ASN A 820 11.53 -23.07 -9.73
CA ASN A 820 12.90 -23.22 -10.23
C ASN A 820 13.94 -23.45 -9.12
N GLY A 821 13.51 -23.47 -7.85
CA GLY A 821 14.36 -23.73 -6.70
C GLY A 821 15.33 -22.59 -6.35
N GLY A 822 15.22 -21.42 -6.98
CA GLY A 822 16.17 -20.31 -6.83
C GLY A 822 17.47 -20.53 -7.61
N ALA A 823 17.43 -21.28 -8.72
CA ALA A 823 18.58 -21.48 -9.58
C ALA A 823 19.06 -20.16 -10.21
N ALA A 824 20.39 -20.03 -10.38
CA ALA A 824 20.98 -18.84 -11.03
C ALA A 824 20.50 -18.65 -12.48
N ASP A 825 20.27 -19.75 -13.19
CA ASP A 825 19.50 -19.75 -14.44
C ASP A 825 18.09 -20.28 -14.15
N PRO A 826 17.07 -19.40 -14.07
CA PRO A 826 15.72 -19.82 -13.75
C PRO A 826 15.11 -20.69 -14.87
N PHE A 827 15.60 -20.61 -16.10
CA PHE A 827 15.08 -21.37 -17.24
C PHE A 827 15.67 -22.78 -17.37
N ALA A 828 16.73 -23.10 -16.63
CA ALA A 828 17.33 -24.42 -16.65
C ALA A 828 16.32 -25.53 -16.31
N VAL A 829 15.33 -25.21 -15.47
CA VAL A 829 14.22 -26.12 -15.12
C VAL A 829 13.39 -26.53 -16.34
N LEU A 830 13.20 -25.64 -17.33
CA LEU A 830 12.43 -25.94 -18.54
C LEU A 830 13.12 -26.95 -19.44
N ALA A 831 14.45 -26.98 -19.45
CA ALA A 831 15.21 -27.97 -20.20
C ALA A 831 15.09 -29.40 -19.63
N ALA A 832 14.66 -29.52 -18.36
CA ALA A 832 14.45 -30.80 -17.68
C ALA A 832 13.02 -31.37 -17.86
N LEU A 833 12.10 -30.60 -18.47
CA LEU A 833 10.71 -30.97 -18.72
C LEU A 833 10.50 -31.47 -20.16
#